data_AF-A0A7R9LXF0-F1
#
_entry.id   AF-A0A7R9LXF0-F1
#
_cell.length_a   1.000
_cell.length_b   1.000
_cell.length_c   1.000
_cell.angle_alpha   90.00
_cell.angle_beta   90.00
_cell.angle_gamma   90.00
#
_symmetry.space_group_name_H-M   'P 1'
#
loop_
_entity.id
_entity.type
_entity.pdbx_description
1 polymer ?
#
loop_
_entity_poly.entity_id
_entity_poly.type
_entity_poly.pdbx_seq_one_letter_code
_entity_poly.pdbx_strand_id
1 'polypeptide(L)'
;MAYVAVDSHLTVQKYTPDWESLDKRPLPTWKYWKDVKRKDIVDFMAKNYRPGFTYADFAAQFTAEFYDPKQWADIFKASGAKYVVLTTKHHEGFTLWPSKVSYNWNAMDVGPNRDLVGDLAIAVKGAGLHFGVYHSLFEWFNPYFLKDQANNFTTNDFTKTKTRPELEELVKTYKPDVIWSDGDAGAPPEYWQTQQFLAWLYNDSPVKDTIVVNDRWGKGTNGKHGDFFNYADRYNPGVLLKHKWENAMTIDKYTWGYRRNAQLSDYLTTHQLLTTMAQTISCGGNILINVGPTHDGVIKPIFEDRLRDLGHWLSVNGEAIYESKPWKHQNDTTTKDIWYTLKDKTVYSIVLYWPKGNELTLGSLNHSTVGAVELLGEKGELKFTAGSGTSTVITLIYGFSGEEAPKYTPDWKSLDSRPLPAWYRWKVAKEYQDYFGKYEKPGITYQDFANRFTTEFFDPNKWAEILKASGAKYFVLTTKHHEGFTLWPSNYSWGWNAMDLGSHRDLVGELSTAVRKQGLRFGTYHSLAEWFHPLYLKDKGNKWLTNEFNKISPEMVELVNLYKPDIIWSDGTFDGAPDTYWNSTEFLAWLYNDSPVKDEVIVNDRWGGWTECKHGGFYNCKDRFLPDVVQPHKWENALSVDHGGWSYTKMFGFKDYMTTYELISQMAQTIRYTKKDKTVYSIVLFWPKNYELELGSVDFKTVQSIQLLGATVVHVLSAPNATKPGARYDPTWASIDKRPIPDWYDEAKVGIFLHWGLFSVPSFGDEWFCVGKLKKRKDFEDFMSKNYPANFKYEDFAPLFTAEFFEPNHWADVFKASGAKYVVMTTKHHEGYTMYPSKYSPKWNAMEVGPKRDLLGDLQKAVKGAGLKFGTYHSLMEWFNPLFIKDADSGHKTQLFVDPELRELVNNYKPDIIWSDGNGGGDPKYWKSEEFLAWLYTDSPVKDTVVVNDRWGEGSDGHHGDFYNFNDRFNPGVLVPHKWEHIRSLTGSWGYVRNLHIDAYLKPLEMITEMIMAISCGGNMMFNIGPTKEGTIIPVFEERLRGLGDWLRVNGEAIYSSHPWTHQNDTTTKGVWYTHKDKAVYATVLFWPNNNEVELGSVAHNSVNNIQMLGVDGNLNHRAGGGDHTIVTFPHIAYDMVHVLSAPNATKPGARYDPTWASIDKRPIPGWYDEAKI
;
A
#
# COMPACT_ATOMS: atom_id res chain seq x y z
N MET A 1 18.28 -11.82 -10.59
CA MET A 1 18.04 -10.50 -11.20
C MET A 1 16.94 -10.69 -12.24
N ALA A 2 15.92 -9.84 -12.23
CA ALA A 2 14.73 -9.97 -13.09
C ALA A 2 14.37 -8.59 -13.66
N TYR A 3 14.11 -8.55 -14.96
CA TYR A 3 14.04 -7.32 -15.75
C TYR A 3 12.68 -7.24 -16.45
N VAL A 4 12.13 -6.03 -16.61
CA VAL A 4 10.71 -5.79 -16.93
C VAL A 4 10.57 -4.64 -17.94
N ALA A 5 9.80 -4.77 -19.05
CA ALA A 5 9.94 -3.83 -20.19
C ALA A 5 8.70 -3.42 -21.01
N VAL A 6 8.89 -2.33 -21.80
CA VAL A 6 7.90 -1.54 -22.58
C VAL A 6 8.49 -1.09 -23.95
N ASP A 7 7.67 -0.98 -25.04
CA ASP A 7 8.13 -0.99 -26.46
C ASP A 7 7.61 0.13 -27.43
N SER A 8 8.39 0.47 -28.48
CA SER A 8 8.11 1.51 -29.53
C SER A 8 8.97 1.38 -30.83
N HIS A 9 8.76 2.14 -31.94
CA HIS A 9 9.48 1.91 -33.23
C HIS A 9 10.43 3.03 -33.78
N LEU A 10 11.16 2.74 -34.88
CA LEU A 10 12.50 3.25 -35.34
C LEU A 10 12.60 4.64 -36.07
N THR A 11 13.76 5.34 -36.00
CA THR A 11 14.72 5.67 -37.14
C THR A 11 15.67 6.91 -37.00
N VAL A 12 16.93 6.78 -37.49
CA VAL A 12 18.08 7.75 -37.65
C VAL A 12 18.66 8.39 -36.35
N GLN A 13 19.97 8.45 -35.97
CA GLN A 13 21.28 8.02 -36.56
C GLN A 13 22.35 7.40 -35.57
N LYS A 14 23.51 8.06 -35.29
CA LYS A 14 24.74 7.59 -34.57
C LYS A 14 25.54 8.74 -33.88
N TYR A 15 26.00 8.56 -32.64
CA TYR A 15 27.19 9.20 -32.01
C TYR A 15 27.60 8.46 -30.70
N THR A 16 28.79 8.70 -30.11
CA THR A 16 29.31 7.94 -28.94
C THR A 16 30.19 8.73 -27.95
N PRO A 17 29.84 8.73 -26.65
CA PRO A 17 30.74 8.83 -25.49
C PRO A 17 30.41 7.76 -24.41
N ASP A 18 30.99 7.72 -23.20
CA ASP A 18 32.40 7.66 -22.80
C ASP A 18 32.46 7.00 -21.39
N TRP A 19 33.52 6.25 -21.06
CA TRP A 19 33.44 5.15 -20.06
C TRP A 19 34.05 5.44 -18.67
N GLU A 20 34.80 6.51 -18.48
CA GLU A 20 35.65 6.68 -17.27
C GLU A 20 34.90 6.99 -15.95
N SER A 21 33.58 7.26 -16.00
CA SER A 21 32.81 7.70 -14.82
C SER A 21 32.40 6.60 -13.83
N LEU A 22 32.66 5.32 -14.14
CA LEU A 22 32.09 4.17 -13.42
C LEU A 22 32.78 3.82 -12.08
N ASP A 23 34.01 4.28 -11.84
CA ASP A 23 34.93 3.79 -10.79
C ASP A 23 34.60 4.22 -9.34
N LYS A 24 33.38 4.71 -9.08
CA LYS A 24 32.95 5.26 -7.78
C LYS A 24 31.76 4.55 -7.11
N ARG A 25 31.27 3.43 -7.65
CA ARG A 25 30.06 2.74 -7.13
C ARG A 25 30.36 1.41 -6.40
N PRO A 26 29.80 1.18 -5.21
CA PRO A 26 30.22 0.07 -4.33
C PRO A 26 29.53 -1.26 -4.67
N LEU A 27 30.00 -1.94 -5.71
CA LEU A 27 29.62 -3.33 -5.99
C LEU A 27 30.57 -4.32 -5.28
N PRO A 28 30.07 -5.25 -4.45
CA PRO A 28 30.85 -6.36 -3.91
C PRO A 28 30.73 -7.61 -4.81
N THR A 29 31.28 -7.55 -6.02
CA THR A 29 31.49 -8.77 -6.83
C THR A 29 32.66 -9.57 -6.26
N TRP A 30 32.72 -10.88 -6.52
CA TRP A 30 33.89 -11.71 -6.14
C TRP A 30 35.21 -11.11 -6.64
N LYS A 31 35.21 -10.56 -7.86
CA LYS A 31 36.37 -9.87 -8.44
C LYS A 31 36.91 -8.76 -7.52
N TYR A 32 36.02 -7.97 -6.90
CA TYR A 32 36.45 -6.96 -5.93
C TYR A 32 36.87 -7.53 -4.57
N TRP A 33 36.37 -8.71 -4.17
CA TRP A 33 36.78 -9.39 -2.93
C TRP A 33 38.13 -10.11 -3.04
N LYS A 34 38.36 -10.90 -4.09
CA LYS A 34 39.52 -11.81 -4.20
C LYS A 34 40.61 -11.32 -5.14
N ASP A 35 40.25 -10.65 -6.25
CA ASP A 35 41.22 -10.26 -7.28
C ASP A 35 41.76 -8.85 -7.00
N VAL A 36 40.86 -7.86 -6.94
CA VAL A 36 41.18 -6.45 -6.63
C VAL A 36 41.38 -6.21 -5.13
N LYS A 37 40.73 -7.03 -4.28
CA LYS A 37 40.83 -6.99 -2.80
C LYS A 37 40.51 -5.61 -2.21
N ARG A 38 39.40 -5.00 -2.64
CA ARG A 38 38.92 -3.70 -2.14
C ARG A 38 38.74 -3.78 -0.62
N LYS A 39 39.38 -2.88 0.13
CA LYS A 39 39.57 -3.02 1.58
C LYS A 39 38.26 -3.18 2.35
N ASP A 40 37.26 -2.37 2.03
CA ASP A 40 35.92 -2.41 2.65
C ASP A 40 35.25 -3.78 2.49
N ILE A 41 35.38 -4.43 1.33
CA ILE A 41 34.83 -5.78 1.08
C ILE A 41 35.64 -6.83 1.84
N VAL A 42 36.97 -6.73 1.84
CA VAL A 42 37.84 -7.67 2.57
C VAL A 42 37.58 -7.58 4.08
N ASP A 43 37.47 -6.38 4.62
CA ASP A 43 37.13 -6.11 6.03
C ASP A 43 35.72 -6.64 6.36
N PHE A 44 34.72 -6.36 5.53
CA PHE A 44 33.34 -6.87 5.69
C PHE A 44 33.30 -8.40 5.72
N MET A 45 33.98 -9.05 4.76
CA MET A 45 34.04 -10.51 4.69
C MET A 45 34.81 -11.12 5.87
N ALA A 46 35.86 -10.47 6.36
CA ALA A 46 36.61 -10.91 7.53
C ALA A 46 35.87 -10.67 8.87
N LYS A 47 35.01 -9.65 8.94
CA LYS A 47 34.17 -9.35 10.11
C LYS A 47 32.99 -10.31 10.24
N ASN A 48 32.32 -10.63 9.13
CA ASN A 48 30.99 -11.24 9.14
C ASN A 48 30.98 -12.73 8.73
N TYR A 49 32.07 -13.29 8.20
CA TYR A 49 32.14 -14.68 7.73
C TYR A 49 33.34 -15.43 8.34
N ARG A 50 33.22 -16.76 8.43
CA ARG A 50 34.28 -17.63 9.00
C ARG A 50 35.61 -17.49 8.23
N PRO A 51 36.77 -17.63 8.90
CA PRO A 51 38.05 -17.77 8.21
C PRO A 51 38.00 -18.87 7.14
N GLY A 52 38.52 -18.57 5.94
CA GLY A 52 38.55 -19.49 4.81
C GLY A 52 37.31 -19.47 3.89
N PHE A 53 36.28 -18.66 4.16
CA PHE A 53 35.06 -18.59 3.34
C PHE A 53 35.33 -18.27 1.85
N THR A 54 34.57 -18.92 0.96
CA THR A 54 34.69 -18.86 -0.51
C THR A 54 33.37 -18.39 -1.17
N TYR A 55 33.29 -18.34 -2.50
CA TYR A 55 32.02 -18.03 -3.19
C TYR A 55 31.07 -19.22 -3.17
N ALA A 56 31.62 -20.45 -3.21
CA ALA A 56 30.81 -21.67 -3.21
C ALA A 56 30.04 -21.84 -1.90
N ASP A 57 30.57 -21.33 -0.77
CA ASP A 57 29.83 -21.28 0.50
C ASP A 57 28.54 -20.43 0.43
N PHE A 58 28.42 -19.47 -0.51
CA PHE A 58 27.17 -18.73 -0.74
C PHE A 58 26.12 -19.52 -1.51
N ALA A 59 26.49 -20.51 -2.34
CA ALA A 59 25.52 -21.27 -3.13
C ALA A 59 24.55 -22.07 -2.21
N ALA A 60 25.05 -22.56 -1.08
CA ALA A 60 24.22 -23.19 -0.03
C ALA A 60 23.40 -22.17 0.80
N GLN A 61 23.62 -20.86 0.64
CA GLN A 61 22.85 -19.78 1.26
C GLN A 61 21.82 -19.17 0.29
N PHE A 62 21.88 -19.52 -1.00
CA PHE A 62 20.84 -19.21 -1.97
C PHE A 62 19.72 -20.26 -1.84
N THR A 63 18.69 -19.90 -1.08
CA THR A 63 17.69 -20.83 -0.55
C THR A 63 16.33 -20.74 -1.25
N ALA A 64 16.00 -19.57 -1.79
CA ALA A 64 14.75 -19.27 -2.51
C ALA A 64 13.46 -19.75 -1.79
N GLU A 65 13.44 -19.78 -0.45
CA GLU A 65 12.40 -20.52 0.28
C GLU A 65 10.99 -19.91 0.16
N PHE A 66 10.89 -18.63 -0.23
CA PHE A 66 9.67 -17.88 -0.53
C PHE A 66 9.48 -17.58 -2.03
N TYR A 67 10.21 -18.25 -2.92
CA TYR A 67 10.08 -18.03 -4.35
C TYR A 67 8.74 -18.54 -4.89
N ASP A 68 7.80 -17.62 -5.14
CA ASP A 68 6.57 -17.84 -5.88
C ASP A 68 6.66 -17.22 -7.30
N PRO A 69 6.76 -18.03 -8.37
CA PRO A 69 6.86 -17.53 -9.74
C PRO A 69 5.55 -16.89 -10.24
N LYS A 70 4.38 -17.31 -9.72
CA LYS A 70 3.07 -16.75 -10.10
C LYS A 70 2.93 -15.34 -9.54
N GLN A 71 3.37 -15.14 -8.31
CA GLN A 71 3.40 -13.83 -7.68
C GLN A 71 4.38 -12.88 -8.39
N TRP A 72 5.58 -13.35 -8.77
CA TRP A 72 6.50 -12.55 -9.58
C TRP A 72 5.85 -12.16 -10.92
N ALA A 73 5.17 -13.10 -11.59
CA ALA A 73 4.44 -12.82 -12.82
C ALA A 73 3.25 -11.86 -12.65
N ASP A 74 2.55 -11.89 -11.50
CA ASP A 74 1.55 -10.87 -11.14
C ASP A 74 2.17 -9.49 -11.01
N ILE A 75 3.25 -9.34 -10.23
CA ILE A 75 3.94 -8.06 -10.03
C ILE A 75 4.42 -7.49 -11.38
N PHE A 76 4.99 -8.33 -12.25
CA PHE A 76 5.43 -7.90 -13.59
C PHE A 76 4.25 -7.54 -14.52
N LYS A 77 3.12 -8.27 -14.44
CA LYS A 77 1.92 -7.94 -15.23
C LYS A 77 1.27 -6.65 -14.75
N ALA A 78 1.16 -6.48 -13.43
CA ALA A 78 0.61 -5.30 -12.77
C ALA A 78 1.44 -4.04 -13.04
N SER A 79 2.70 -4.16 -13.45
CA SER A 79 3.56 -3.03 -13.84
C SER A 79 3.39 -2.55 -15.29
N GLY A 80 2.44 -3.13 -16.04
CA GLY A 80 2.24 -2.81 -17.47
C GLY A 80 3.22 -3.47 -18.44
N ALA A 81 4.12 -4.31 -17.95
CA ALA A 81 5.15 -4.98 -18.75
C ALA A 81 4.59 -5.74 -19.96
N LYS A 82 5.41 -5.90 -21.00
CA LYS A 82 5.14 -6.80 -22.14
C LYS A 82 6.09 -8.00 -22.20
N TYR A 83 7.33 -7.82 -21.74
CA TYR A 83 8.31 -8.90 -21.59
C TYR A 83 9.04 -8.85 -20.25
N VAL A 84 9.48 -10.03 -19.79
CA VAL A 84 10.26 -10.24 -18.57
C VAL A 84 11.53 -11.02 -18.93
N VAL A 85 12.71 -10.52 -18.56
CA VAL A 85 13.99 -11.22 -18.76
C VAL A 85 14.54 -11.69 -17.41
N LEU A 86 14.88 -12.97 -17.28
CA LEU A 86 15.50 -13.55 -16.07
C LEU A 86 16.99 -13.79 -16.28
N THR A 87 17.87 -13.33 -15.37
CA THR A 87 19.27 -13.81 -15.32
C THR A 87 19.30 -15.28 -14.99
N THR A 88 19.50 -16.12 -16.00
CA THR A 88 19.59 -17.57 -15.85
C THR A 88 21.00 -18.02 -15.47
N LYS A 89 22.04 -17.32 -15.96
CA LYS A 89 23.44 -17.48 -15.58
C LYS A 89 24.16 -16.13 -15.63
N HIS A 90 24.97 -15.82 -14.61
CA HIS A 90 25.84 -14.65 -14.54
C HIS A 90 27.33 -15.08 -14.54
N HIS A 91 28.27 -14.12 -14.44
CA HIS A 91 29.70 -14.34 -14.71
C HIS A 91 30.43 -15.34 -13.77
N GLU A 92 29.81 -15.76 -12.66
CA GLU A 92 30.28 -16.86 -11.80
C GLU A 92 29.94 -18.26 -12.33
N GLY A 93 29.13 -18.38 -13.38
CA GLY A 93 28.77 -19.66 -14.01
C GLY A 93 27.67 -20.47 -13.32
N PHE A 94 27.11 -19.98 -12.21
CA PHE A 94 26.02 -20.66 -11.51
C PHE A 94 24.70 -20.52 -12.29
N THR A 95 24.07 -21.65 -12.64
CA THR A 95 22.82 -21.65 -13.44
C THR A 95 21.58 -21.81 -12.55
N LEU A 96 20.54 -21.00 -12.79
CA LEU A 96 19.26 -21.08 -12.06
C LEU A 96 18.34 -22.24 -12.50
N TRP A 97 18.85 -23.13 -13.34
CA TRP A 97 18.16 -24.28 -13.93
C TRP A 97 19.09 -25.52 -13.93
N PRO A 98 18.56 -26.76 -14.03
CA PRO A 98 19.31 -28.02 -13.93
C PRO A 98 20.17 -28.29 -15.19
N SER A 99 21.17 -27.46 -15.45
CA SER A 99 21.94 -27.54 -16.68
C SER A 99 22.90 -28.71 -16.72
N LYS A 100 22.86 -29.49 -17.81
CA LYS A 100 23.66 -30.71 -17.99
C LYS A 100 25.16 -30.46 -18.06
N VAL A 101 25.58 -29.22 -18.25
CA VAL A 101 26.99 -28.78 -18.28
C VAL A 101 27.35 -27.86 -17.09
N SER A 102 26.45 -27.73 -16.10
CA SER A 102 26.66 -27.00 -14.83
C SER A 102 26.55 -27.92 -13.61
N TYR A 103 26.95 -29.18 -13.77
CA TYR A 103 26.85 -30.20 -12.72
C TYR A 103 27.49 -29.75 -11.39
N ASN A 104 26.75 -29.89 -10.28
CA ASN A 104 27.07 -29.40 -8.93
C ASN A 104 27.29 -27.87 -8.82
N TRP A 105 26.92 -27.08 -9.82
CA TRP A 105 27.02 -25.61 -9.83
C TRP A 105 25.76 -24.96 -10.41
N ASN A 106 24.60 -25.42 -9.94
CA ASN A 106 23.28 -24.95 -10.35
C ASN A 106 22.24 -25.07 -9.23
N ALA A 107 21.10 -24.39 -9.40
CA ALA A 107 20.03 -24.29 -8.42
C ALA A 107 19.26 -25.61 -8.14
N MET A 108 19.45 -26.67 -8.96
CA MET A 108 18.89 -27.99 -8.68
C MET A 108 19.85 -28.84 -7.84
N ASP A 109 21.16 -28.77 -8.09
CA ASP A 109 22.16 -29.56 -7.37
C ASP A 109 22.61 -28.92 -6.05
N VAL A 110 22.54 -27.58 -5.94
CA VAL A 110 22.98 -26.81 -4.76
C VAL A 110 22.04 -25.62 -4.51
N GLY A 111 21.64 -25.42 -3.26
CA GLY A 111 20.81 -24.29 -2.83
C GLY A 111 19.32 -24.67 -2.75
N PRO A 112 18.43 -24.17 -3.64
CA PRO A 112 16.99 -24.34 -3.49
C PRO A 112 16.45 -25.69 -3.96
N ASN A 113 17.27 -26.51 -4.64
CA ASN A 113 16.90 -27.81 -5.23
C ASN A 113 15.69 -27.71 -6.19
N ARG A 114 15.71 -26.70 -7.08
CA ARG A 114 14.54 -26.31 -7.90
C ARG A 114 14.95 -25.67 -9.23
N ASP A 115 14.19 -25.95 -10.30
CA ASP A 115 14.32 -25.25 -11.59
C ASP A 115 13.58 -23.90 -11.51
N LEU A 116 14.31 -22.84 -11.17
CA LEU A 116 13.73 -21.50 -11.02
C LEU A 116 13.35 -20.90 -12.38
N VAL A 117 14.06 -21.26 -13.46
CA VAL A 117 13.85 -20.76 -14.82
C VAL A 117 12.58 -21.36 -15.42
N GLY A 118 12.40 -22.68 -15.32
CA GLY A 118 11.19 -23.37 -15.77
C GLY A 118 9.93 -22.86 -15.08
N ASP A 119 10.00 -22.72 -13.76
CA ASP A 119 8.90 -22.19 -12.95
C ASP A 119 8.51 -20.76 -13.34
N LEU A 120 9.49 -19.86 -13.58
CA LEU A 120 9.16 -18.50 -14.02
C LEU A 120 8.64 -18.47 -15.46
N ALA A 121 9.20 -19.29 -16.35
CA ALA A 121 8.78 -19.37 -17.75
C ALA A 121 7.31 -19.78 -17.88
N ILE A 122 6.86 -20.75 -17.06
CA ILE A 122 5.46 -21.18 -16.99
C ILE A 122 4.57 -20.05 -16.47
N ALA A 123 4.97 -19.37 -15.38
CA ALA A 123 4.16 -18.33 -14.76
C ALA A 123 4.04 -17.06 -15.62
N VAL A 124 5.14 -16.55 -16.18
CA VAL A 124 5.19 -15.36 -17.03
C VAL A 124 4.35 -15.57 -18.31
N LYS A 125 4.52 -16.72 -18.99
CA LYS A 125 3.71 -17.06 -20.17
C LYS A 125 2.24 -17.27 -19.81
N GLY A 126 1.96 -17.92 -18.67
CA GLY A 126 0.60 -18.09 -18.14
C GLY A 126 -0.10 -16.77 -17.77
N ALA A 127 0.67 -15.74 -17.42
CA ALA A 127 0.16 -14.38 -17.18
C ALA A 127 -0.15 -13.61 -18.48
N GLY A 128 0.31 -14.09 -19.64
CA GLY A 128 0.19 -13.42 -20.94
C GLY A 128 1.34 -12.47 -21.27
N LEU A 129 2.54 -12.71 -20.70
CA LEU A 129 3.76 -11.94 -20.94
C LEU A 129 4.77 -12.76 -21.74
N HIS A 130 5.59 -12.07 -22.55
CA HIS A 130 6.75 -12.70 -23.20
C HIS A 130 7.84 -13.00 -22.18
N PHE A 131 8.52 -14.15 -22.35
CA PHE A 131 9.55 -14.61 -21.43
C PHE A 131 10.92 -14.63 -22.09
N GLY A 132 11.89 -13.95 -21.48
CA GLY A 132 13.27 -13.86 -21.93
C GLY A 132 14.27 -14.41 -20.93
N VAL A 133 15.47 -14.72 -21.44
CA VAL A 133 16.60 -15.19 -20.65
C VAL A 133 17.82 -14.29 -20.85
N TYR A 134 18.43 -13.86 -19.75
CA TYR A 134 19.77 -13.28 -19.73
C TYR A 134 20.79 -14.43 -19.52
N HIS A 135 21.89 -14.39 -20.27
CA HIS A 135 22.98 -15.38 -20.16
C HIS A 135 24.36 -14.75 -20.37
N SER A 136 25.24 -14.93 -19.37
CA SER A 136 26.66 -14.57 -19.46
C SER A 136 27.43 -15.54 -20.36
N LEU A 137 28.03 -15.03 -21.44
CA LEU A 137 28.84 -15.85 -22.35
C LEU A 137 30.10 -16.38 -21.66
N PHE A 138 30.76 -15.57 -20.81
CA PHE A 138 31.99 -15.90 -20.08
C PHE A 138 31.75 -16.33 -18.62
N GLU A 139 32.76 -16.98 -18.05
CA GLU A 139 32.82 -17.38 -16.63
C GLU A 139 34.19 -17.06 -16.05
N TRP A 140 34.25 -16.16 -15.06
CA TRP A 140 35.52 -15.64 -14.52
C TRP A 140 36.45 -16.71 -13.92
N PHE A 141 35.92 -17.87 -13.52
CA PHE A 141 36.67 -18.91 -12.78
C PHE A 141 36.69 -20.26 -13.48
N ASN A 142 36.07 -20.40 -14.65
CA ASN A 142 36.00 -21.68 -15.35
C ASN A 142 37.37 -22.07 -15.91
N PRO A 143 37.93 -23.25 -15.58
CA PRO A 143 39.25 -23.65 -16.06
C PRO A 143 39.40 -23.66 -17.58
N TYR A 144 38.33 -23.96 -18.34
CA TYR A 144 38.38 -23.89 -19.80
C TYR A 144 38.38 -22.44 -20.30
N PHE A 145 37.60 -21.54 -19.70
CA PHE A 145 37.61 -20.11 -20.09
C PHE A 145 38.96 -19.47 -19.78
N LEU A 146 39.52 -19.74 -18.60
CA LEU A 146 40.85 -19.25 -18.21
C LEU A 146 41.97 -19.81 -19.11
N LYS A 147 41.88 -21.09 -19.51
CA LYS A 147 42.80 -21.71 -20.47
C LYS A 147 42.70 -21.03 -21.85
N ASP A 148 41.49 -20.86 -22.37
CA ASP A 148 41.27 -20.23 -23.67
C ASP A 148 41.71 -18.76 -23.65
N GLN A 149 41.43 -18.01 -22.58
CA GLN A 149 41.87 -16.63 -22.37
C GLN A 149 43.40 -16.52 -22.32
N ALA A 150 44.08 -17.40 -21.58
CA ALA A 150 45.55 -17.48 -21.56
C ALA A 150 46.14 -17.83 -22.93
N ASN A 151 45.38 -18.52 -23.78
CA ASN A 151 45.69 -18.84 -25.17
C ASN A 151 45.13 -17.81 -26.18
N ASN A 152 44.88 -16.57 -25.73
CA ASN A 152 44.37 -15.44 -26.51
C ASN A 152 43.09 -15.75 -27.34
N PHE A 153 42.22 -16.62 -26.82
CA PHE A 153 40.99 -17.09 -27.45
C PHE A 153 41.18 -17.81 -28.79
N THR A 154 42.38 -18.37 -29.04
CA THR A 154 42.68 -19.16 -30.26
C THR A 154 42.22 -20.62 -30.15
N THR A 155 42.09 -21.15 -28.94
CA THR A 155 41.25 -22.33 -28.64
C THR A 155 39.87 -21.86 -28.18
N ASN A 156 38.86 -22.74 -28.28
CA ASN A 156 37.49 -22.48 -27.85
C ASN A 156 36.84 -23.70 -27.19
N ASP A 157 37.60 -24.33 -26.28
CA ASP A 157 37.16 -25.50 -25.53
C ASP A 157 35.97 -25.14 -24.63
N PHE A 158 36.00 -23.96 -23.99
CA PHE A 158 34.92 -23.47 -23.14
C PHE A 158 33.64 -23.22 -23.94
N THR A 159 33.71 -22.49 -25.05
CA THR A 159 32.54 -22.24 -25.92
C THR A 159 31.88 -23.55 -26.36
N LYS A 160 32.68 -24.54 -26.78
CA LYS A 160 32.19 -25.85 -27.26
C LYS A 160 31.57 -26.72 -26.17
N THR A 161 32.13 -26.71 -24.96
CA THR A 161 31.73 -27.62 -23.87
C THR A 161 30.72 -26.99 -22.89
N LYS A 162 30.63 -25.66 -22.85
CA LYS A 162 29.89 -24.91 -21.82
C LYS A 162 28.88 -23.94 -22.44
N THR A 163 29.35 -22.78 -22.93
CA THR A 163 28.48 -21.67 -23.36
C THR A 163 27.48 -22.05 -24.46
N ARG A 164 27.93 -22.73 -25.52
CA ARG A 164 27.03 -23.11 -26.63
C ARG A 164 26.01 -24.19 -26.23
N PRO A 165 26.39 -25.30 -25.56
CA PRO A 165 25.43 -26.24 -24.98
C PRO A 165 24.38 -25.60 -24.07
N GLU A 166 24.76 -24.67 -23.19
CA GLU A 166 23.79 -23.97 -22.31
C GLU A 166 22.78 -23.13 -23.09
N LEU A 167 23.24 -22.33 -24.06
CA LEU A 167 22.36 -21.49 -24.88
C LEU A 167 21.39 -22.35 -25.72
N GLU A 168 21.89 -23.43 -26.34
CA GLU A 168 21.05 -24.37 -27.06
C GLU A 168 20.06 -25.11 -26.13
N GLU A 169 20.44 -25.43 -24.88
CA GLU A 169 19.59 -26.07 -23.88
C GLU A 169 18.49 -25.12 -23.38
N LEU A 170 18.81 -23.86 -23.06
CA LEU A 170 17.85 -22.83 -22.66
C LEU A 170 16.77 -22.63 -23.75
N VAL A 171 17.19 -22.51 -25.00
CA VAL A 171 16.30 -22.30 -26.15
C VAL A 171 15.39 -23.50 -26.38
N LYS A 172 15.95 -24.72 -26.37
CA LYS A 172 15.17 -25.95 -26.61
C LYS A 172 14.19 -26.27 -25.47
N THR A 173 14.54 -25.92 -24.23
CA THR A 173 13.76 -26.25 -23.03
C THR A 173 12.69 -25.20 -22.72
N TYR A 174 13.08 -23.94 -22.53
CA TYR A 174 12.19 -22.88 -22.02
C TYR A 174 11.54 -22.04 -23.12
N LYS A 175 12.07 -22.12 -24.35
CA LYS A 175 11.58 -21.43 -25.55
C LYS A 175 11.38 -19.92 -25.32
N PRO A 176 12.44 -19.16 -24.99
CA PRO A 176 12.33 -17.73 -24.74
C PRO A 176 12.01 -16.95 -26.02
N ASP A 177 11.35 -15.80 -25.87
CA ASP A 177 11.13 -14.80 -26.92
C ASP A 177 12.26 -13.73 -26.95
N VAL A 178 13.08 -13.64 -25.90
CA VAL A 178 14.24 -12.74 -25.83
C VAL A 178 15.47 -13.49 -25.31
N ILE A 179 16.63 -13.34 -25.96
CA ILE A 179 17.93 -13.71 -25.38
C ILE A 179 18.77 -12.44 -25.21
N TRP A 180 19.02 -12.10 -23.95
CA TRP A 180 19.89 -10.99 -23.55
C TRP A 180 21.28 -11.54 -23.25
N SER A 181 22.18 -11.41 -24.20
CA SER A 181 23.56 -11.90 -24.10
C SER A 181 24.41 -10.92 -23.29
N ASP A 182 25.37 -11.43 -22.51
CA ASP A 182 26.41 -10.61 -21.88
C ASP A 182 27.80 -11.19 -22.17
N GLY A 183 28.49 -10.59 -23.15
CA GLY A 183 29.77 -11.10 -23.65
C GLY A 183 30.57 -10.13 -24.52
N ASP A 184 30.25 -8.83 -24.52
CA ASP A 184 31.06 -7.82 -25.21
C ASP A 184 32.36 -7.46 -24.46
N ALA A 185 32.47 -7.87 -23.20
CA ALA A 185 33.73 -7.94 -22.47
C ALA A 185 34.59 -9.17 -22.89
N GLY A 186 35.89 -8.93 -23.07
CA GLY A 186 36.89 -9.99 -23.23
C GLY A 186 37.09 -10.49 -24.66
N ALA A 187 36.27 -11.44 -25.10
CA ALA A 187 36.54 -12.30 -26.27
C ALA A 187 35.74 -11.92 -27.53
N PRO A 188 36.27 -12.17 -28.75
CA PRO A 188 35.61 -11.83 -30.01
C PRO A 188 34.44 -12.78 -30.35
N PRO A 189 33.46 -12.37 -31.18
CA PRO A 189 32.31 -13.19 -31.56
C PRO A 189 32.67 -14.54 -32.21
N GLU A 190 33.81 -14.62 -32.91
CA GLU A 190 34.31 -15.85 -33.53
C GLU A 190 34.68 -16.92 -32.47
N TYR A 191 35.21 -16.49 -31.32
CA TYR A 191 35.49 -17.38 -30.19
C TYR A 191 34.20 -17.91 -29.56
N TRP A 192 33.19 -17.04 -29.44
CA TRP A 192 31.84 -17.38 -28.96
C TRP A 192 31.02 -18.23 -29.94
N GLN A 193 31.48 -18.41 -31.18
CA GLN A 193 30.70 -18.98 -32.28
C GLN A 193 29.36 -18.25 -32.49
N THR A 194 29.34 -16.94 -32.23
CA THR A 194 28.15 -16.09 -32.28
C THR A 194 27.44 -16.21 -33.63
N GLN A 195 28.17 -16.15 -34.74
CA GLN A 195 27.58 -16.26 -36.08
C GLN A 195 26.89 -17.61 -36.29
N GLN A 196 27.47 -18.71 -35.78
CA GLN A 196 26.90 -20.06 -35.91
C GLN A 196 25.71 -20.29 -34.98
N PHE A 197 25.74 -19.72 -33.76
CA PHE A 197 24.61 -19.79 -32.83
C PHE A 197 23.41 -18.98 -33.33
N LEU A 198 23.61 -17.72 -33.73
CA LEU A 198 22.53 -16.88 -34.24
C LEU A 198 21.97 -17.41 -35.57
N ALA A 199 22.82 -17.96 -36.46
CA ALA A 199 22.34 -18.62 -37.68
C ALA A 199 21.42 -19.82 -37.35
N TRP A 200 21.77 -20.65 -36.37
CA TRP A 200 20.88 -21.72 -35.89
C TRP A 200 19.59 -21.16 -35.24
N LEU A 201 19.73 -20.10 -34.44
CA LEU A 201 18.63 -19.48 -33.70
C LEU A 201 17.50 -19.00 -34.63
N TYR A 202 17.84 -18.31 -35.72
CA TYR A 202 16.86 -17.74 -36.66
C TYR A 202 16.41 -18.68 -37.79
N ASN A 203 17.09 -19.81 -38.04
CA ASN A 203 16.70 -20.74 -39.12
C ASN A 203 16.07 -22.05 -38.61
N ASP A 204 16.62 -22.61 -37.54
CA ASP A 204 16.37 -24.02 -37.14
C ASP A 204 15.77 -24.17 -35.73
N SER A 205 15.82 -23.13 -34.90
CA SER A 205 15.39 -23.20 -33.50
C SER A 205 13.85 -23.25 -33.34
N PRO A 206 13.34 -23.75 -32.20
CA PRO A 206 11.89 -23.81 -31.92
C PRO A 206 11.26 -22.46 -31.56
N VAL A 207 12.00 -21.34 -31.67
CA VAL A 207 11.55 -19.97 -31.35
C VAL A 207 11.87 -18.96 -32.45
N LYS A 208 12.39 -19.43 -33.60
CA LYS A 208 12.92 -18.59 -34.68
C LYS A 208 11.96 -17.53 -35.23
N ASP A 209 10.65 -17.75 -35.10
CA ASP A 209 9.60 -16.88 -35.60
C ASP A 209 9.19 -15.78 -34.58
N THR A 210 9.67 -15.83 -33.32
CA THR A 210 9.40 -14.83 -32.27
C THR A 210 10.63 -14.27 -31.57
N ILE A 211 11.78 -14.94 -31.66
CA ILE A 211 12.99 -14.62 -30.90
C ILE A 211 13.67 -13.31 -31.34
N VAL A 212 14.01 -12.47 -30.36
CA VAL A 212 14.88 -11.30 -30.54
C VAL A 212 16.11 -11.33 -29.62
N VAL A 213 17.21 -10.72 -30.03
CA VAL A 213 18.46 -10.65 -29.27
C VAL A 213 19.03 -9.24 -29.15
N ASN A 214 19.76 -8.99 -28.07
CA ASN A 214 20.53 -7.75 -27.88
C ASN A 214 21.85 -7.73 -28.69
N ASP A 215 22.69 -6.72 -28.47
CA ASP A 215 23.92 -6.45 -29.25
C ASP A 215 25.24 -6.80 -28.56
N ARG A 216 25.24 -7.50 -27.42
CA ARG A 216 26.45 -7.79 -26.61
C ARG A 216 27.11 -9.17 -26.89
N TRP A 217 26.99 -9.69 -28.10
CA TRP A 217 27.44 -11.03 -28.51
C TRP A 217 28.95 -11.21 -28.79
N GLY A 218 29.82 -10.46 -28.12
CA GLY A 218 31.27 -10.51 -28.34
C GLY A 218 31.93 -9.14 -28.45
N LYS A 219 33.23 -9.08 -28.18
CA LYS A 219 34.02 -7.85 -28.15
C LYS A 219 33.86 -7.03 -29.43
N GLY A 220 33.21 -5.87 -29.29
CA GLY A 220 32.97 -4.94 -30.38
C GLY A 220 31.75 -5.24 -31.26
N THR A 221 30.82 -6.11 -30.84
CA THR A 221 29.50 -6.28 -31.48
C THR A 221 28.49 -5.20 -31.09
N ASN A 222 28.66 -4.65 -29.89
CA ASN A 222 27.89 -3.55 -29.29
C ASN A 222 27.76 -2.35 -30.26
N GLY A 223 26.53 -1.87 -30.45
CA GLY A 223 26.14 -0.81 -31.39
C GLY A 223 26.17 -1.21 -32.87
N LYS A 224 26.20 -2.52 -33.19
CA LYS A 224 26.34 -3.03 -34.58
C LYS A 224 25.53 -4.28 -34.91
N HIS A 225 25.39 -5.25 -34.00
CA HIS A 225 24.91 -6.61 -34.32
C HIS A 225 23.96 -7.17 -33.24
N GLY A 226 22.66 -6.99 -33.45
CA GLY A 226 21.55 -7.48 -32.62
C GLY A 226 20.21 -6.98 -33.18
N ASP A 227 19.08 -7.53 -32.74
CA ASP A 227 17.75 -7.05 -33.14
C ASP A 227 17.40 -5.73 -32.46
N PHE A 228 17.95 -5.50 -31.26
CA PHE A 228 17.99 -4.22 -30.58
C PHE A 228 19.38 -3.96 -29.98
N PHE A 229 19.74 -2.67 -29.83
CA PHE A 229 21.04 -2.24 -29.29
C PHE A 229 20.89 -1.73 -27.86
N ASN A 230 21.68 -2.24 -26.90
CA ASN A 230 21.72 -1.69 -25.55
C ASN A 230 22.74 -0.56 -25.39
N TYR A 231 23.80 -0.53 -26.20
CA TYR A 231 24.97 0.32 -25.93
C TYR A 231 25.51 0.09 -24.50
N ALA A 232 25.64 1.14 -23.69
CA ALA A 232 26.10 1.08 -22.31
C ALA A 232 24.97 0.77 -21.30
N ASP A 233 25.32 0.41 -20.07
CA ASP A 233 24.34 0.27 -18.99
C ASP A 233 23.66 1.64 -18.72
N ARG A 234 22.33 1.64 -18.59
CA ARG A 234 21.47 2.85 -18.48
C ARG A 234 21.62 3.83 -19.65
N TYR A 235 21.97 3.34 -20.84
CA TYR A 235 22.06 4.19 -22.01
C TYR A 235 20.71 4.87 -22.29
N ASN A 236 20.70 6.20 -22.28
CA ASN A 236 19.59 7.04 -22.72
C ASN A 236 20.20 8.21 -23.50
N PRO A 237 20.05 8.26 -24.82
CA PRO A 237 20.75 9.22 -25.68
C PRO A 237 20.14 10.63 -25.65
N GLY A 238 18.91 10.79 -25.16
CA GLY A 238 18.14 12.05 -25.26
C GLY A 238 17.80 12.49 -26.69
N VAL A 239 18.12 11.67 -27.70
CA VAL A 239 17.87 11.91 -29.12
C VAL A 239 17.42 10.63 -29.83
N LEU A 240 16.70 10.77 -30.94
CA LEU A 240 16.27 9.64 -31.75
C LEU A 240 17.46 8.90 -32.41
N LEU A 241 17.35 7.57 -32.54
CA LEU A 241 18.41 6.68 -33.07
C LEU A 241 17.94 5.80 -34.23
N LYS A 242 18.92 5.25 -34.99
CA LYS A 242 18.61 4.41 -36.16
C LYS A 242 18.10 3.03 -35.85
N HIS A 243 18.79 2.32 -34.98
CA HIS A 243 18.40 0.97 -34.64
C HIS A 243 17.32 0.98 -33.57
N LYS A 244 16.59 -0.12 -33.45
CA LYS A 244 15.82 -0.38 -32.25
C LYS A 244 16.84 -0.48 -31.11
N TRP A 245 16.56 0.19 -29.99
CA TRP A 245 17.49 0.26 -28.87
C TRP A 245 16.74 0.12 -27.54
N GLU A 246 17.44 -0.28 -26.49
CA GLU A 246 16.85 -0.59 -25.18
C GLU A 246 17.70 -0.01 -24.03
N ASN A 247 17.09 0.88 -23.24
CA ASN A 247 17.59 1.39 -21.97
C ASN A 247 17.48 0.29 -20.89
N ALA A 248 18.47 -0.59 -20.84
CA ALA A 248 18.62 -1.53 -19.73
C ALA A 248 19.11 -0.76 -18.48
N MET A 249 18.27 -0.71 -17.44
CA MET A 249 18.52 0.07 -16.21
C MET A 249 17.96 -0.61 -14.96
N THR A 250 18.30 -0.09 -13.77
CA THR A 250 17.91 -0.67 -12.47
C THR A 250 17.22 0.37 -11.59
N ILE A 251 16.21 -0.06 -10.80
CA ILE A 251 15.52 0.83 -9.83
C ILE A 251 16.48 1.28 -8.72
N ASP A 252 17.39 0.41 -8.27
CA ASP A 252 18.53 0.80 -7.42
C ASP A 252 19.54 1.61 -8.25
N LYS A 253 20.03 2.75 -7.75
CA LYS A 253 20.94 3.70 -8.43
C LYS A 253 22.39 3.21 -8.58
N TYR A 254 22.75 2.11 -7.91
CA TYR A 254 24.11 1.60 -7.79
C TYR A 254 24.31 0.16 -8.28
N THR A 255 23.28 -0.70 -8.26
CA THR A 255 23.44 -2.15 -8.50
C THR A 255 22.31 -2.81 -9.29
N TRP A 256 22.68 -3.88 -10.02
CA TRP A 256 21.77 -4.85 -10.64
C TRP A 256 21.28 -5.93 -9.64
N GLY A 257 22.13 -6.33 -8.69
CA GLY A 257 21.80 -7.30 -7.63
C GLY A 257 21.26 -6.64 -6.35
N TYR A 258 20.55 -7.41 -5.51
CA TYR A 258 20.02 -6.94 -4.22
C TYR A 258 21.12 -6.56 -3.21
N ARG A 259 20.86 -5.54 -2.38
CA ARG A 259 21.69 -5.14 -1.23
C ARG A 259 20.87 -5.11 0.05
N ARG A 260 21.38 -5.77 1.10
CA ARG A 260 20.78 -5.74 2.45
C ARG A 260 20.91 -4.38 3.17
N ASN A 261 21.83 -3.52 2.72
CA ASN A 261 22.12 -2.20 3.31
C ASN A 261 21.60 -1.01 2.49
N ALA A 262 20.71 -1.23 1.52
CA ALA A 262 20.17 -0.15 0.69
C ALA A 262 19.17 0.72 1.48
N GLN A 263 19.37 2.05 1.44
CA GLN A 263 18.45 3.04 2.01
C GLN A 263 17.46 3.53 0.96
N LEU A 264 16.37 4.23 1.36
CA LEU A 264 15.39 4.76 0.41
C LEU A 264 16.02 5.67 -0.66
N SER A 265 17.00 6.48 -0.28
CA SER A 265 17.78 7.35 -1.17
C SER A 265 18.44 6.63 -2.35
N ASP A 266 18.71 5.32 -2.21
CA ASP A 266 19.38 4.50 -3.21
C ASP A 266 18.44 4.05 -4.33
N TYR A 267 17.13 4.16 -4.15
CA TYR A 267 16.13 3.77 -5.15
C TYR A 267 15.67 4.98 -5.96
N LEU A 268 15.39 4.80 -7.24
CA LEU A 268 14.68 5.79 -8.05
C LEU A 268 13.26 5.98 -7.48
N THR A 269 12.80 7.23 -7.46
CA THR A 269 11.39 7.52 -7.18
C THR A 269 10.54 7.21 -8.41
N THR A 270 9.25 7.01 -8.23
CA THR A 270 8.31 6.78 -9.35
C THR A 270 8.37 7.89 -10.39
N HIS A 271 8.47 9.15 -9.96
CA HIS A 271 8.73 10.28 -10.86
C HIS A 271 10.01 10.13 -11.70
N GLN A 272 11.11 9.69 -11.10
CA GLN A 272 12.38 9.46 -11.81
C GLN A 272 12.26 8.28 -12.80
N LEU A 273 11.45 7.26 -12.49
CA LEU A 273 11.16 6.15 -13.41
C LEU A 273 10.28 6.61 -14.58
N LEU A 274 9.18 7.33 -14.32
CA LEU A 274 8.29 7.87 -15.35
C LEU A 274 9.03 8.85 -16.27
N THR A 275 9.85 9.74 -15.71
CA THR A 275 10.76 10.62 -16.46
C THR A 275 11.70 9.84 -17.38
N THR A 276 12.33 8.78 -16.86
CA THR A 276 13.26 7.96 -17.66
C THR A 276 12.53 7.19 -18.76
N MET A 277 11.31 6.70 -18.51
CA MET A 277 10.47 6.06 -19.53
C MET A 277 10.04 7.06 -20.61
N ALA A 278 9.49 8.22 -20.24
CA ALA A 278 9.04 9.25 -21.18
C ALA A 278 10.16 9.67 -22.14
N GLN A 279 11.37 9.90 -21.61
CA GLN A 279 12.59 10.15 -22.39
C GLN A 279 12.92 9.01 -23.36
N THR A 280 12.96 7.78 -22.83
CA THR A 280 13.36 6.58 -23.58
C THR A 280 12.42 6.31 -24.76
N ILE A 281 11.11 6.27 -24.51
CA ILE A 281 10.08 5.96 -25.51
C ILE A 281 10.00 7.07 -26.57
N SER A 282 10.05 8.35 -26.18
CA SER A 282 10.02 9.49 -27.13
C SER A 282 11.25 9.52 -28.06
N CYS A 283 12.37 8.92 -27.62
CA CYS A 283 13.60 8.72 -28.40
C CYS A 283 13.66 7.37 -29.13
N GLY A 284 12.56 6.60 -29.19
CA GLY A 284 12.43 5.34 -29.93
C GLY A 284 13.07 4.13 -29.25
N GLY A 285 13.38 4.26 -27.95
CA GLY A 285 13.92 3.18 -27.14
C GLY A 285 12.84 2.28 -26.56
N ASN A 286 13.28 1.15 -26.02
CA ASN A 286 12.57 0.37 -25.01
C ASN A 286 13.19 0.68 -23.65
N ILE A 287 12.44 0.54 -22.58
CA ILE A 287 13.00 0.58 -21.22
C ILE A 287 12.92 -0.82 -20.63
N LEU A 288 14.03 -1.31 -20.08
CA LEU A 288 14.15 -2.62 -19.43
C LEU A 288 14.61 -2.41 -18.00
N ILE A 289 13.66 -2.48 -17.07
CA ILE A 289 13.81 -2.11 -15.65
C ILE A 289 14.10 -3.36 -14.83
N ASN A 290 15.30 -3.47 -14.29
CA ASN A 290 15.71 -4.54 -13.39
C ASN A 290 15.35 -4.27 -11.93
N VAL A 291 14.80 -5.31 -11.30
CA VAL A 291 14.67 -5.47 -9.85
C VAL A 291 15.61 -6.57 -9.36
N GLY A 292 16.09 -6.43 -8.12
CA GLY A 292 16.96 -7.40 -7.46
C GLY A 292 16.20 -8.21 -6.41
N PRO A 293 15.77 -9.45 -6.70
CA PRO A 293 15.23 -10.35 -5.69
C PRO A 293 16.29 -10.72 -4.65
N THR A 294 15.83 -11.07 -3.45
CA THR A 294 16.67 -11.57 -2.36
C THR A 294 17.07 -13.04 -2.54
N HIS A 295 18.03 -13.52 -1.74
CA HIS A 295 18.49 -14.92 -1.77
C HIS A 295 17.41 -15.93 -1.32
N ASP A 296 16.43 -15.46 -0.53
CA ASP A 296 15.24 -16.21 -0.08
C ASP A 296 14.04 -16.09 -1.04
N GLY A 297 14.22 -15.46 -2.22
CA GLY A 297 13.26 -15.50 -3.34
C GLY A 297 12.20 -14.39 -3.36
N VAL A 298 12.38 -13.32 -2.57
CA VAL A 298 11.41 -12.23 -2.43
C VAL A 298 11.80 -11.03 -3.30
N ILE A 299 10.88 -10.53 -4.12
CA ILE A 299 10.94 -9.16 -4.65
C ILE A 299 10.58 -8.23 -3.49
N LYS A 300 11.54 -7.45 -2.96
CA LYS A 300 11.26 -6.59 -1.80
C LYS A 300 10.16 -5.55 -2.11
N PRO A 301 9.29 -5.19 -1.14
CA PRO A 301 8.16 -4.29 -1.38
C PRO A 301 8.49 -2.96 -2.06
N ILE A 302 9.66 -2.36 -1.83
CA ILE A 302 10.06 -1.12 -2.54
C ILE A 302 10.25 -1.30 -4.05
N PHE A 303 10.57 -2.51 -4.52
CA PHE A 303 10.56 -2.82 -5.95
C PHE A 303 9.13 -3.10 -6.46
N GLU A 304 8.29 -3.74 -5.65
CA GLU A 304 6.89 -4.02 -6.00
C GLU A 304 6.06 -2.74 -6.09
N ASP A 305 6.17 -1.85 -5.11
CA ASP A 305 5.57 -0.51 -5.03
C ASP A 305 5.85 0.29 -6.31
N ARG A 306 7.14 0.47 -6.65
CA ARG A 306 7.58 1.17 -7.88
C ARG A 306 7.13 0.51 -9.18
N LEU A 307 6.98 -0.82 -9.20
CA LEU A 307 6.47 -1.54 -10.36
C LEU A 307 4.95 -1.36 -10.49
N ARG A 308 4.16 -1.52 -9.42
CA ARG A 308 2.71 -1.32 -9.45
C ARG A 308 2.35 0.14 -9.76
N ASP A 309 3.04 1.11 -9.14
CA ASP A 309 2.94 2.53 -9.46
C ASP A 309 3.05 2.83 -10.97
N LEU A 310 4.11 2.31 -11.60
CA LEU A 310 4.36 2.46 -13.03
C LEU A 310 3.21 1.89 -13.87
N GLY A 311 2.70 0.73 -13.47
CA GLY A 311 1.57 0.08 -14.13
C GLY A 311 0.23 0.80 -13.93
N HIS A 312 -0.01 1.39 -12.75
CA HIS A 312 -1.18 2.22 -12.49
C HIS A 312 -1.14 3.45 -13.40
N TRP A 313 -0.01 4.14 -13.49
CA TRP A 313 0.17 5.26 -14.43
C TRP A 313 -0.05 4.83 -15.90
N LEU A 314 0.50 3.67 -16.29
CA LEU A 314 0.31 3.08 -17.62
C LEU A 314 -1.11 2.55 -17.88
N SER A 315 -1.96 2.38 -16.86
CA SER A 315 -3.36 1.97 -17.05
C SER A 315 -4.24 3.11 -17.59
N VAL A 316 -3.86 4.35 -17.30
CA VAL A 316 -4.50 5.58 -17.80
C VAL A 316 -3.76 6.12 -19.03
N ASN A 317 -2.43 6.26 -18.94
CA ASN A 317 -1.61 6.94 -19.94
C ASN A 317 -0.99 6.00 -20.98
N GLY A 318 -1.27 4.69 -20.91
CA GLY A 318 -0.61 3.67 -21.74
C GLY A 318 -0.82 3.82 -23.24
N GLU A 319 -1.89 4.48 -23.69
CA GLU A 319 -2.14 4.74 -25.11
C GLU A 319 -1.03 5.58 -25.76
N ALA A 320 -0.48 6.54 -25.01
CA ALA A 320 0.64 7.37 -25.46
C ALA A 320 1.99 6.62 -25.50
N ILE A 321 2.05 5.42 -24.94
CA ILE A 321 3.29 4.65 -24.78
C ILE A 321 3.29 3.42 -25.68
N TYR A 322 2.32 2.51 -25.52
CA TYR A 322 2.30 1.24 -26.25
C TYR A 322 1.96 1.45 -27.73
N GLU A 323 2.74 0.81 -28.60
CA GLU A 323 2.62 0.90 -30.08
C GLU A 323 2.88 2.31 -30.63
N SER A 324 3.32 3.23 -29.77
CA SER A 324 3.66 4.61 -30.14
C SER A 324 4.95 4.67 -30.97
N LYS A 325 5.15 5.82 -31.61
CA LYS A 325 6.33 6.14 -32.41
C LYS A 325 6.90 7.50 -31.96
N PRO A 326 8.21 7.70 -32.05
CA PRO A 326 8.83 9.01 -31.89
C PRO A 326 8.17 10.05 -32.80
N TRP A 327 7.79 11.20 -32.24
CA TRP A 327 7.29 12.31 -33.05
C TRP A 327 8.44 13.06 -33.74
N LYS A 328 8.09 14.01 -34.63
CA LYS A 328 9.06 14.89 -35.33
C LYS A 328 9.91 15.77 -34.40
N HIS A 329 9.55 15.85 -33.12
CA HIS A 329 10.34 16.40 -32.03
C HIS A 329 10.23 15.43 -30.85
N GLN A 330 11.34 15.16 -30.15
CA GLN A 330 11.37 14.27 -28.98
C GLN A 330 10.92 14.98 -27.70
N ASN A 331 11.20 16.28 -27.63
CA ASN A 331 11.07 17.16 -26.47
C ASN A 331 10.53 18.53 -26.95
N ASP A 332 9.96 19.34 -26.06
CA ASP A 332 9.46 20.67 -26.42
C ASP A 332 10.55 21.75 -26.50
N THR A 333 10.43 22.65 -27.48
CA THR A 333 11.38 23.75 -27.68
C THR A 333 11.27 24.88 -26.66
N THR A 334 10.13 24.98 -25.95
CA THR A 334 9.88 25.98 -24.91
C THR A 334 9.95 25.35 -23.52
N THR A 335 9.19 24.29 -23.28
CA THR A 335 9.09 23.64 -21.96
C THR A 335 9.85 22.30 -21.95
N LYS A 336 11.15 22.37 -21.65
CA LYS A 336 12.11 21.25 -21.70
C LYS A 336 11.74 19.99 -20.92
N ASP A 337 10.79 20.09 -20.00
CA ASP A 337 10.29 18.99 -19.18
C ASP A 337 9.05 18.30 -19.82
N ILE A 338 8.83 18.50 -21.13
CA ILE A 338 7.78 17.84 -21.93
C ILE A 338 8.40 16.95 -23.00
N TRP A 339 7.89 15.74 -23.14
CA TRP A 339 8.33 14.72 -24.10
C TRP A 339 7.19 14.28 -25.01
N TYR A 340 7.50 13.85 -26.24
CA TYR A 340 6.49 13.63 -27.28
C TYR A 340 6.53 12.25 -27.93
N THR A 341 5.35 11.64 -28.01
CA THR A 341 5.09 10.44 -28.83
C THR A 341 3.96 10.70 -29.83
N LEU A 342 3.84 9.81 -30.81
CA LEU A 342 2.82 9.82 -31.87
C LEU A 342 2.18 8.44 -31.96
N LYS A 343 0.85 8.38 -31.88
CA LYS A 343 0.06 7.20 -32.28
C LYS A 343 -0.94 7.61 -33.36
N ASP A 344 -0.91 6.89 -34.48
CA ASP A 344 -1.65 7.20 -35.71
C ASP A 344 -1.56 8.64 -36.22
N LYS A 345 -2.42 9.54 -35.73
CA LYS A 345 -2.44 10.98 -36.05
C LYS A 345 -2.44 11.89 -34.82
N THR A 346 -2.51 11.30 -33.62
CA THR A 346 -2.59 11.97 -32.33
C THR A 346 -1.18 12.11 -31.76
N VAL A 347 -0.81 13.33 -31.43
CA VAL A 347 0.43 13.65 -30.71
C VAL A 347 0.12 13.64 -29.23
N TYR A 348 0.94 12.94 -28.47
CA TYR A 348 0.82 12.90 -27.01
C TYR A 348 1.95 13.71 -26.40
N SER A 349 1.59 14.65 -25.53
CA SER A 349 2.51 15.53 -24.81
C SER A 349 2.63 15.02 -23.39
N ILE A 350 3.73 14.35 -23.07
CA ILE A 350 4.03 13.80 -21.74
C ILE A 350 4.67 14.91 -20.91
N VAL A 351 3.89 15.49 -20.01
CA VAL A 351 4.21 16.67 -19.18
C VAL A 351 4.75 16.19 -17.83
N LEU A 352 6.03 16.41 -17.53
CA LEU A 352 6.64 15.84 -16.32
C LEU A 352 6.32 16.59 -15.01
N TYR A 353 5.97 17.87 -15.07
CA TYR A 353 5.63 18.71 -13.91
C TYR A 353 4.45 19.61 -14.27
N TRP A 354 3.59 19.95 -13.32
CA TRP A 354 2.45 20.82 -13.61
C TRP A 354 2.89 22.28 -13.87
N PRO A 355 2.37 22.94 -14.91
CA PRO A 355 2.75 24.33 -15.21
C PRO A 355 2.20 25.29 -14.16
N LYS A 356 3.07 26.16 -13.64
CA LYS A 356 2.68 27.17 -12.65
C LYS A 356 1.70 28.17 -13.28
N GLY A 357 0.55 28.37 -12.64
CA GLY A 357 -0.53 29.20 -13.17
C GLY A 357 -1.47 28.47 -14.13
N ASN A 358 -1.35 27.15 -14.29
CA ASN A 358 -2.20 26.30 -15.13
C ASN A 358 -2.14 26.62 -16.64
N GLU A 359 -1.06 27.24 -17.13
CA GLU A 359 -0.85 27.51 -18.56
C GLU A 359 0.38 26.76 -19.10
N LEU A 360 0.15 25.78 -19.97
CA LEU A 360 1.19 24.98 -20.61
C LEU A 360 1.52 25.56 -22.00
N THR A 361 2.77 25.98 -22.22
CA THR A 361 3.22 26.42 -23.56
C THR A 361 3.94 25.29 -24.28
N LEU A 362 3.42 24.88 -25.44
CA LEU A 362 4.01 23.88 -26.33
C LEU A 362 4.60 24.58 -27.55
N GLY A 363 5.93 24.76 -27.59
CA GLY A 363 6.65 25.38 -28.70
C GLY A 363 6.73 24.51 -29.97
N SER A 364 6.80 23.19 -29.81
CA SER A 364 6.89 22.20 -30.89
C SER A 364 5.54 21.86 -31.53
N LEU A 365 4.43 22.11 -30.82
CA LEU A 365 3.06 21.92 -31.29
C LEU A 365 2.55 23.21 -31.95
N ASN A 366 2.38 23.17 -33.27
CA ASN A 366 1.86 24.30 -34.03
C ASN A 366 0.35 24.44 -33.79
N HIS A 367 -0.09 25.56 -33.21
CA HIS A 367 -1.50 25.86 -32.97
C HIS A 367 -2.35 25.70 -34.23
N SER A 368 -1.83 26.06 -35.42
CA SER A 368 -2.56 25.96 -36.69
C SER A 368 -2.77 24.53 -37.21
N THR A 369 -2.33 23.50 -36.49
CA THR A 369 -2.57 22.09 -36.84
C THR A 369 -3.33 21.31 -35.77
N VAL A 370 -3.61 21.92 -34.61
CA VAL A 370 -4.35 21.28 -33.50
C VAL A 370 -5.85 21.35 -33.79
N GLY A 371 -6.53 20.20 -33.81
CA GLY A 371 -7.99 20.13 -33.94
C GLY A 371 -8.72 20.27 -32.60
N ALA A 372 -8.22 19.57 -31.58
CA ALA A 372 -8.72 19.53 -30.21
C ALA A 372 -7.53 19.26 -29.27
N VAL A 373 -7.74 19.41 -27.95
CA VAL A 373 -6.77 18.98 -26.92
C VAL A 373 -7.53 18.29 -25.79
N GLU A 374 -7.05 17.14 -25.34
CA GLU A 374 -7.65 16.36 -24.23
C GLU A 374 -6.56 16.00 -23.20
N LEU A 375 -6.96 15.70 -21.95
CA LEU A 375 -6.09 15.10 -20.92
C LEU A 375 -6.45 13.63 -20.74
N LEU A 376 -5.49 12.72 -20.88
CA LEU A 376 -5.75 11.28 -20.72
C LEU A 376 -6.22 10.97 -19.29
N GLY A 377 -7.30 10.20 -19.20
CA GLY A 377 -8.01 9.90 -17.95
C GLY A 377 -9.21 10.80 -17.67
N GLU A 378 -9.25 12.00 -18.24
CA GLU A 378 -10.31 12.99 -18.01
C GLU A 378 -11.34 13.08 -19.15
N LYS A 379 -12.46 13.76 -18.88
CA LYS A 379 -13.55 13.95 -19.86
C LYS A 379 -13.65 15.41 -20.33
N GLY A 380 -13.45 15.61 -21.63
CA GLY A 380 -13.73 16.87 -22.33
C GLY A 380 -12.48 17.55 -22.89
N GLU A 381 -12.71 18.51 -23.80
CA GLU A 381 -11.63 19.27 -24.42
C GLU A 381 -11.10 20.39 -23.50
N LEU A 382 -9.77 20.49 -23.42
CA LEU A 382 -9.06 21.58 -22.78
C LEU A 382 -9.04 22.82 -23.68
N LYS A 383 -9.09 24.01 -23.07
CA LYS A 383 -8.99 25.27 -23.82
C LYS A 383 -7.55 25.50 -24.27
N PHE A 384 -7.38 25.83 -25.54
CA PHE A 384 -6.07 26.16 -26.10
C PHE A 384 -6.14 27.40 -27.01
N THR A 385 -5.02 28.12 -27.10
CA THR A 385 -4.88 29.39 -27.82
C THR A 385 -3.53 29.46 -28.55
N ALA A 386 -3.36 30.45 -29.42
CA ALA A 386 -2.08 30.74 -30.05
C ALA A 386 -1.15 31.47 -29.06
N GLY A 387 0.02 30.89 -28.81
CA GLY A 387 1.10 31.53 -28.06
C GLY A 387 1.98 32.42 -28.93
N SER A 388 3.20 32.70 -28.46
CA SER A 388 4.20 33.41 -29.26
C SER A 388 4.62 32.59 -30.50
N GLY A 389 4.56 33.21 -31.68
CA GLY A 389 4.93 32.57 -32.94
C GLY A 389 3.87 31.56 -33.40
N THR A 390 4.24 30.28 -33.47
CA THR A 390 3.33 29.17 -33.81
C THR A 390 2.96 28.30 -32.62
N SER A 391 3.47 28.59 -31.41
CA SER A 391 3.28 27.76 -30.22
C SER A 391 1.80 27.63 -29.83
N THR A 392 1.45 26.51 -29.19
CA THR A 392 0.11 26.30 -28.60
C THR A 392 0.20 26.56 -27.10
N VAL A 393 -0.64 27.45 -26.57
CA VAL A 393 -0.81 27.63 -25.12
C VAL A 393 -2.09 26.92 -24.70
N ILE A 394 -2.00 25.96 -23.80
CA ILE A 394 -3.12 25.17 -23.28
C ILE A 394 -3.39 25.62 -21.86
N THR A 395 -4.61 26.09 -21.59
CA THR A 395 -5.05 26.42 -20.23
C THR A 395 -5.61 25.14 -19.59
N LEU A 396 -4.87 24.58 -18.64
CA LEU A 396 -5.21 23.37 -17.90
C LEU A 396 -6.25 23.67 -16.81
N ILE A 397 -7.47 23.98 -17.24
CA ILE A 397 -8.60 24.24 -16.34
C ILE A 397 -9.21 22.90 -15.92
N TYR A 398 -9.04 22.51 -14.66
CA TYR A 398 -9.79 21.40 -14.05
C TYR A 398 -11.23 21.84 -13.74
N GLY A 399 -12.06 21.95 -14.77
CA GLY A 399 -13.45 22.37 -14.64
C GLY A 399 -14.11 22.61 -15.99
N PHE A 400 -15.27 21.98 -16.19
CA PHE A 400 -16.11 22.13 -17.38
C PHE A 400 -16.32 23.60 -17.75
N SER A 401 -16.01 23.97 -19.00
CA SER A 401 -16.81 25.01 -19.66
C SER A 401 -18.23 24.47 -19.81
N GLY A 402 -19.18 25.10 -19.11
CA GLY A 402 -20.58 24.73 -19.23
C GLY A 402 -21.12 25.03 -20.62
N GLU A 403 -21.36 23.98 -21.41
CA GLU A 403 -22.40 23.98 -22.42
C GLU A 403 -23.71 23.51 -21.78
N GLU A 404 -24.85 24.05 -22.21
CA GLU A 404 -26.15 23.62 -21.67
C GLU A 404 -26.42 22.17 -22.07
N ALA A 405 -26.56 21.27 -21.07
CA ALA A 405 -27.12 19.96 -21.31
C ALA A 405 -28.49 20.12 -22.03
N PRO A 406 -28.74 19.39 -23.13
CA PRO A 406 -29.94 19.61 -23.94
C PRO A 406 -31.18 19.41 -23.08
N LYS A 407 -32.07 20.40 -23.07
CA LYS A 407 -33.32 20.42 -22.29
C LYS A 407 -34.32 19.38 -22.81
N TYR A 408 -34.06 18.11 -22.54
CA TYR A 408 -35.04 17.06 -22.64
C TYR A 408 -35.93 17.13 -21.39
N THR A 409 -37.10 17.74 -21.53
CA THR A 409 -38.15 17.75 -20.51
C THR A 409 -39.28 16.80 -20.92
N PRO A 410 -39.24 15.51 -20.53
CA PRO A 410 -40.45 14.71 -20.45
C PRO A 410 -41.44 15.38 -19.47
N ASP A 411 -42.72 15.38 -19.80
CA ASP A 411 -43.76 15.90 -18.91
C ASP A 411 -44.09 14.84 -17.85
N TRP A 412 -43.38 14.90 -16.72
CA TRP A 412 -43.46 13.91 -15.63
C TRP A 412 -44.78 13.89 -14.84
N LYS A 413 -45.87 14.46 -15.37
CA LYS A 413 -47.17 14.61 -14.66
C LYS A 413 -48.15 13.44 -14.79
N SER A 414 -47.73 12.28 -15.31
CA SER A 414 -48.64 11.19 -15.70
C SER A 414 -48.37 9.80 -15.11
N LEU A 415 -47.38 9.64 -14.20
CA LEU A 415 -47.05 8.34 -13.58
C LEU A 415 -47.10 8.32 -12.04
N ASP A 416 -47.98 9.13 -11.43
CA ASP A 416 -48.46 8.89 -10.07
C ASP A 416 -49.73 8.01 -10.11
N SER A 417 -49.56 6.68 -10.09
CA SER A 417 -50.71 5.74 -10.09
C SER A 417 -50.49 4.33 -9.51
N ARG A 418 -49.28 3.95 -9.07
CA ARG A 418 -49.06 2.76 -8.24
C ARG A 418 -48.43 3.15 -6.89
N PRO A 419 -49.24 3.55 -5.89
CA PRO A 419 -48.72 3.86 -4.57
C PRO A 419 -48.16 2.61 -3.89
N LEU A 420 -46.89 2.67 -3.50
CA LEU A 420 -46.26 1.63 -2.68
C LEU A 420 -47.06 1.42 -1.38
N PRO A 421 -47.13 0.18 -0.86
CA PRO A 421 -47.85 -0.11 0.37
C PRO A 421 -47.39 0.79 1.53
N ALA A 422 -48.34 1.35 2.27
CA ALA A 422 -48.07 2.38 3.28
C ALA A 422 -47.05 1.94 4.38
N TRP A 423 -46.87 0.64 4.56
CA TRP A 423 -45.90 0.07 5.49
C TRP A 423 -44.44 0.11 5.02
N TYR A 424 -44.14 0.40 3.75
CA TYR A 424 -42.76 0.70 3.30
C TYR A 424 -42.22 2.00 3.90
N ARG A 425 -43.12 2.88 4.38
CA ARG A 425 -42.77 4.14 5.02
C ARG A 425 -42.67 3.97 6.55
N TRP A 426 -41.54 3.47 7.05
CA TRP A 426 -40.86 4.05 8.22
C TRP A 426 -39.52 3.35 8.56
N LYS A 427 -38.54 4.18 8.96
CA LYS A 427 -37.39 3.84 9.82
C LYS A 427 -36.51 2.65 9.41
N VAL A 428 -35.41 2.99 8.73
CA VAL A 428 -34.14 2.25 8.82
C VAL A 428 -33.78 2.01 10.30
N ALA A 429 -33.05 0.93 10.60
CA ALA A 429 -32.63 0.58 11.96
C ALA A 429 -31.97 1.78 12.69
N LYS A 430 -32.14 1.88 14.01
CA LYS A 430 -31.72 3.07 14.78
C LYS A 430 -30.23 3.40 14.58
N GLU A 431 -29.37 2.40 14.58
CA GLU A 431 -27.93 2.53 14.33
C GLU A 431 -27.62 3.10 12.93
N TYR A 432 -28.44 2.77 11.93
CA TYR A 432 -28.38 3.38 10.59
C TYR A 432 -28.98 4.79 10.56
N GLN A 433 -29.99 5.11 11.39
CA GLN A 433 -30.47 6.50 11.54
C GLN A 433 -29.40 7.38 12.19
N ASP A 434 -28.68 6.88 13.19
CA ASP A 434 -27.60 7.62 13.85
C ASP A 434 -26.38 7.80 12.91
N TYR A 435 -26.19 6.89 11.94
CA TYR A 435 -25.14 6.99 10.91
C TYR A 435 -25.50 7.88 9.71
N PHE A 436 -26.71 7.73 9.13
CA PHE A 436 -27.14 8.51 7.94
C PHE A 436 -27.86 9.82 8.28
N GLY A 437 -28.50 9.92 9.43
CA GLY A 437 -29.19 11.12 9.91
C GLY A 437 -28.27 12.27 10.36
N LYS A 438 -26.94 12.05 10.34
CA LYS A 438 -25.96 13.13 10.26
C LYS A 438 -25.95 13.77 8.86
N TYR A 439 -25.68 12.94 7.85
CA TYR A 439 -25.24 13.38 6.52
C TYR A 439 -26.36 13.83 5.57
N GLU A 440 -27.62 13.42 5.81
CA GLU A 440 -28.75 13.89 4.99
C GLU A 440 -30.01 14.22 5.81
N LYS A 441 -30.94 14.94 5.18
CA LYS A 441 -32.07 15.62 5.86
C LYS A 441 -32.94 14.66 6.71
N PRO A 442 -33.37 15.09 7.91
CA PRO A 442 -34.35 14.36 8.72
C PRO A 442 -35.62 14.05 7.94
N GLY A 443 -36.02 12.77 7.94
CA GLY A 443 -37.18 12.26 7.20
C GLY A 443 -36.84 11.31 6.05
N ILE A 444 -35.56 11.19 5.68
CA ILE A 444 -35.11 10.23 4.66
C ILE A 444 -35.41 8.79 5.07
N THR A 445 -35.87 8.03 4.08
CA THR A 445 -36.28 6.64 4.13
C THR A 445 -35.29 5.77 3.35
N TYR A 446 -35.34 4.45 3.55
CA TYR A 446 -34.50 3.55 2.75
C TYR A 446 -34.84 3.61 1.24
N GLN A 447 -36.08 4.01 0.91
CA GLN A 447 -36.54 4.27 -0.46
C GLN A 447 -35.81 5.42 -1.15
N ASP A 448 -35.29 6.41 -0.42
CA ASP A 448 -34.55 7.52 -1.03
C ASP A 448 -33.15 7.09 -1.54
N PHE A 449 -32.63 5.94 -1.10
CA PHE A 449 -31.44 5.31 -1.68
C PHE A 449 -31.77 4.48 -2.92
N ALA A 450 -32.90 3.77 -2.93
CA ALA A 450 -33.40 3.11 -4.14
C ALA A 450 -33.60 4.12 -5.28
N ASN A 451 -34.27 5.24 -4.99
CA ASN A 451 -34.48 6.38 -5.91
C ASN A 451 -33.17 7.04 -6.42
N ARG A 452 -32.00 6.67 -5.89
CA ARG A 452 -30.67 7.17 -6.31
C ARG A 452 -29.75 6.05 -6.80
N PHE A 453 -30.23 4.82 -6.92
CA PHE A 453 -29.47 3.68 -7.40
C PHE A 453 -29.32 3.74 -8.94
N THR A 454 -28.47 4.64 -9.43
CA THR A 454 -28.17 4.81 -10.86
C THR A 454 -27.13 3.80 -11.34
N THR A 455 -27.17 3.42 -12.61
CA THR A 455 -26.19 2.50 -13.22
C THR A 455 -25.53 3.09 -14.48
N GLU A 456 -25.18 4.37 -14.42
CA GLU A 456 -24.63 5.17 -15.53
C GLU A 456 -23.34 4.58 -16.14
N PHE A 457 -22.55 3.85 -15.36
CA PHE A 457 -21.32 3.16 -15.80
C PHE A 457 -21.43 1.63 -15.88
N PHE A 458 -22.65 1.08 -15.81
CA PHE A 458 -22.87 -0.36 -15.91
C PHE A 458 -22.96 -0.83 -17.37
N ASP A 459 -21.83 -1.36 -17.86
CA ASP A 459 -21.75 -2.13 -19.11
C ASP A 459 -21.64 -3.64 -18.80
N PRO A 460 -22.71 -4.42 -19.02
CA PRO A 460 -22.71 -5.85 -18.77
C PRO A 460 -21.76 -6.63 -19.69
N ASN A 461 -21.47 -6.13 -20.91
CA ASN A 461 -20.54 -6.80 -21.85
C ASN A 461 -19.12 -6.71 -21.33
N LYS A 462 -18.67 -5.49 -20.96
CA LYS A 462 -17.34 -5.26 -20.39
C LYS A 462 -17.13 -6.04 -19.08
N TRP A 463 -18.16 -6.13 -18.23
CA TRP A 463 -18.13 -7.00 -17.05
C TRP A 463 -17.96 -8.48 -17.41
N ALA A 464 -18.75 -8.99 -18.36
CA ALA A 464 -18.63 -10.37 -18.83
C ALA A 464 -17.27 -10.67 -19.50
N GLU A 465 -16.68 -9.71 -20.20
CA GLU A 465 -15.35 -9.80 -20.82
C GLU A 465 -14.24 -9.90 -19.77
N ILE A 466 -14.28 -9.06 -18.73
CA ILE A 466 -13.36 -9.13 -17.59
C ILE A 466 -13.50 -10.48 -16.86
N LEU A 467 -14.74 -10.94 -16.66
CA LEU A 467 -15.02 -12.25 -16.05
C LEU A 467 -14.50 -13.41 -16.93
N LYS A 468 -14.53 -13.29 -18.25
CA LYS A 468 -13.95 -14.28 -19.17
C LYS A 468 -12.43 -14.25 -19.14
N ALA A 469 -11.84 -13.05 -19.14
CA ALA A 469 -10.39 -12.82 -19.13
C ALA A 469 -9.71 -13.25 -17.82
N SER A 470 -10.41 -13.22 -16.68
CA SER A 470 -9.92 -13.78 -15.42
C SER A 470 -9.82 -15.31 -15.40
N GLY A 471 -10.34 -15.99 -16.44
CA GLY A 471 -10.34 -17.44 -16.55
C GLY A 471 -11.50 -18.14 -15.83
N ALA A 472 -12.38 -17.38 -15.17
CA ALA A 472 -13.56 -17.90 -14.50
C ALA A 472 -14.45 -18.75 -15.43
N LYS A 473 -15.26 -19.63 -14.84
CA LYS A 473 -16.20 -20.52 -15.56
C LYS A 473 -17.67 -20.18 -15.28
N TYR A 474 -17.92 -19.52 -14.17
CA TYR A 474 -19.22 -19.00 -13.77
C TYR A 474 -19.05 -17.64 -13.07
N PHE A 475 -20.14 -16.90 -12.95
CA PHE A 475 -20.25 -15.68 -12.13
C PHE A 475 -21.56 -15.72 -11.33
N VAL A 476 -21.58 -15.18 -10.11
CA VAL A 476 -22.78 -15.15 -9.25
C VAL A 476 -23.15 -13.70 -8.94
N LEU A 477 -24.31 -13.25 -9.43
CA LEU A 477 -24.82 -11.89 -9.18
C LEU A 477 -25.72 -11.86 -7.93
N THR A 478 -25.49 -10.93 -7.01
CA THR A 478 -26.47 -10.58 -5.95
C THR A 478 -27.72 -9.99 -6.58
N THR A 479 -28.78 -10.77 -6.70
CA THR A 479 -30.06 -10.36 -7.33
C THR A 479 -31.02 -9.67 -6.37
N LYS A 480 -30.94 -10.03 -5.08
CA LYS A 480 -31.64 -9.43 -3.95
C LYS A 480 -30.84 -9.76 -2.68
N HIS A 481 -30.69 -8.82 -1.76
CA HIS A 481 -30.03 -9.03 -0.47
C HIS A 481 -31.05 -8.77 0.66
N HIS A 482 -30.62 -8.75 1.94
CA HIS A 482 -31.51 -8.82 3.11
C HIS A 482 -32.47 -7.62 3.28
N GLU A 483 -32.28 -6.54 2.52
CA GLU A 483 -33.18 -5.39 2.40
C GLU A 483 -34.35 -5.59 1.42
N GLY A 484 -34.37 -6.69 0.68
CA GLY A 484 -35.46 -7.07 -0.22
C GLY A 484 -35.49 -6.38 -1.59
N PHE A 485 -34.51 -5.54 -1.94
CA PHE A 485 -34.54 -4.79 -3.20
C PHE A 485 -34.07 -5.67 -4.36
N THR A 486 -34.94 -5.94 -5.34
CA THR A 486 -34.58 -6.79 -6.48
C THR A 486 -33.91 -5.99 -7.60
N LEU A 487 -32.80 -6.49 -8.16
CA LEU A 487 -32.11 -5.86 -9.30
C LEU A 487 -32.82 -6.10 -10.66
N TRP A 488 -34.06 -6.57 -10.63
CA TRP A 488 -34.92 -6.87 -11.78
C TRP A 488 -36.40 -6.60 -11.42
N PRO A 489 -37.30 -6.42 -12.41
CA PRO A 489 -38.73 -6.15 -12.18
C PRO A 489 -39.51 -7.39 -11.71
N SER A 490 -39.30 -7.82 -10.47
CA SER A 490 -40.07 -8.92 -9.88
C SER A 490 -41.51 -8.53 -9.54
N ASN A 491 -42.49 -9.37 -9.88
CA ASN A 491 -43.88 -9.17 -9.46
C ASN A 491 -44.06 -9.28 -7.92
N TYR A 492 -43.13 -9.94 -7.23
CA TYR A 492 -43.14 -10.17 -5.79
C TYR A 492 -42.33 -9.11 -5.00
N SER A 493 -41.59 -8.24 -5.70
CA SER A 493 -41.00 -7.02 -5.11
C SER A 493 -42.04 -5.96 -4.71
N TRP A 494 -43.26 -6.05 -5.24
CA TRP A 494 -44.32 -5.02 -5.10
C TRP A 494 -43.89 -3.60 -5.52
N GLY A 495 -42.95 -3.48 -6.46
CA GLY A 495 -42.37 -2.21 -6.93
C GLY A 495 -41.08 -1.81 -6.19
N TRP A 496 -40.61 -2.60 -5.24
CA TRP A 496 -39.34 -2.39 -4.53
C TRP A 496 -38.15 -2.95 -5.33
N ASN A 497 -37.89 -2.37 -6.50
CA ASN A 497 -36.91 -2.92 -7.44
C ASN A 497 -36.18 -1.88 -8.32
N ALA A 498 -35.10 -2.31 -8.96
CA ALA A 498 -34.23 -1.47 -9.80
C ALA A 498 -34.87 -0.98 -11.11
N MET A 499 -36.01 -1.55 -11.54
CA MET A 499 -36.76 -1.10 -12.71
C MET A 499 -37.80 -0.03 -12.36
N ASP A 500 -38.57 -0.22 -11.29
CA ASP A 500 -39.64 0.68 -10.86
C ASP A 500 -39.12 1.90 -10.05
N LEU A 501 -38.02 1.77 -9.29
CA LEU A 501 -37.47 2.83 -8.42
C LEU A 501 -35.99 3.16 -8.66
N GLY A 502 -35.18 2.17 -9.06
CA GLY A 502 -33.72 2.34 -9.24
C GLY A 502 -33.33 2.84 -10.63
N SER A 503 -32.34 2.19 -11.23
CA SER A 503 -31.76 2.60 -12.52
C SER A 503 -32.65 2.44 -13.76
N HIS A 504 -33.93 2.08 -13.59
CA HIS A 504 -34.89 1.80 -14.65
C HIS A 504 -34.36 0.79 -15.70
N ARG A 505 -33.67 -0.25 -15.23
CA ARG A 505 -33.03 -1.32 -16.02
C ARG A 505 -33.18 -2.69 -15.35
N ASP A 506 -33.25 -3.75 -16.16
CA ASP A 506 -33.16 -5.14 -15.69
C ASP A 506 -31.69 -5.59 -15.69
N LEU A 507 -31.01 -5.34 -14.58
CA LEU A 507 -29.57 -5.60 -14.44
C LEU A 507 -29.25 -7.10 -14.43
N VAL A 508 -30.20 -7.93 -14.00
CA VAL A 508 -30.08 -9.40 -13.97
C VAL A 508 -30.21 -9.96 -15.40
N GLY A 509 -31.19 -9.49 -16.16
CA GLY A 509 -31.37 -9.83 -17.58
C GLY A 509 -30.18 -9.40 -18.44
N GLU A 510 -29.77 -8.14 -18.31
CA GLU A 510 -28.62 -7.57 -19.03
C GLU A 510 -27.31 -8.34 -18.75
N LEU A 511 -26.95 -8.56 -17.48
CA LEU A 511 -25.71 -9.26 -17.15
C LEU A 511 -25.76 -10.75 -17.49
N SER A 512 -26.88 -11.44 -17.23
CA SER A 512 -27.01 -12.86 -17.55
C SER A 512 -26.92 -13.13 -19.06
N THR A 513 -27.39 -12.20 -19.89
CA THR A 513 -27.23 -12.25 -21.35
C THR A 513 -25.76 -12.08 -21.75
N ALA A 514 -25.05 -11.09 -21.19
CA ALA A 514 -23.65 -10.84 -21.50
C ALA A 514 -22.70 -11.95 -21.01
N VAL A 515 -22.90 -12.48 -19.80
CA VAL A 515 -22.14 -13.59 -19.23
C VAL A 515 -22.28 -14.84 -20.10
N ARG A 516 -23.51 -15.17 -20.55
CA ARG A 516 -23.74 -16.31 -21.46
C ARG A 516 -23.20 -16.09 -22.87
N LYS A 517 -23.25 -14.87 -23.41
CA LYS A 517 -22.61 -14.48 -24.68
C LYS A 517 -21.10 -14.73 -24.67
N GLN A 518 -20.46 -14.58 -23.51
CA GLN A 518 -19.04 -14.92 -23.31
C GLN A 518 -18.79 -16.41 -23.02
N GLY A 519 -19.80 -17.29 -23.07
CA GLY A 519 -19.65 -18.71 -22.77
C GLY A 519 -19.19 -18.96 -21.33
N LEU A 520 -19.86 -18.29 -20.38
CA LEU A 520 -19.75 -18.50 -18.94
C LEU A 520 -21.12 -18.93 -18.39
N ARG A 521 -21.13 -19.73 -17.34
CA ARG A 521 -22.37 -20.05 -16.59
C ARG A 521 -22.79 -18.85 -15.73
N PHE A 522 -24.09 -18.55 -15.67
CA PHE A 522 -24.62 -17.43 -14.89
C PHE A 522 -25.37 -17.92 -13.66
N GLY A 523 -24.90 -17.52 -12.48
CA GLY A 523 -25.54 -17.81 -11.21
C GLY A 523 -26.11 -16.58 -10.52
N THR A 524 -26.98 -16.82 -9.55
CA THR A 524 -27.63 -15.80 -8.74
C THR A 524 -27.38 -16.07 -7.25
N TYR A 525 -27.00 -15.03 -6.51
CA TYR A 525 -27.21 -14.98 -5.06
C TYR A 525 -28.56 -14.33 -4.82
N HIS A 526 -29.34 -14.87 -3.89
CA HIS A 526 -30.63 -14.33 -3.51
C HIS A 526 -30.92 -14.58 -2.03
N SER A 527 -31.10 -13.50 -1.26
CA SER A 527 -31.48 -13.62 0.15
C SER A 527 -32.96 -13.96 0.29
N LEU A 528 -33.28 -14.92 1.15
CA LEU A 528 -34.67 -15.24 1.49
C LEU A 528 -35.27 -14.23 2.48
N ALA A 529 -34.43 -13.57 3.28
CA ALA A 529 -34.87 -12.64 4.32
C ALA A 529 -35.09 -11.21 3.79
N GLU A 530 -36.10 -10.54 4.33
CA GLU A 530 -36.39 -9.13 4.06
C GLU A 530 -36.60 -8.40 5.37
N TRP A 531 -35.49 -7.93 5.98
CA TRP A 531 -35.43 -7.38 7.34
C TRP A 531 -36.37 -6.20 7.63
N PHE A 532 -36.96 -5.60 6.60
CA PHE A 532 -37.87 -4.47 6.70
C PHE A 532 -39.31 -4.82 6.28
N HIS A 533 -39.57 -6.04 5.80
CA HIS A 533 -40.91 -6.44 5.38
C HIS A 533 -41.80 -6.80 6.59
N PRO A 534 -42.99 -6.18 6.76
CA PRO A 534 -43.78 -6.33 7.98
C PRO A 534 -44.26 -7.75 8.26
N LEU A 535 -44.62 -8.54 7.23
CA LEU A 535 -45.06 -9.92 7.44
C LEU A 535 -43.89 -10.82 7.83
N TYR A 536 -42.70 -10.59 7.25
CA TYR A 536 -41.47 -11.28 7.67
C TYR A 536 -41.09 -10.91 9.12
N LEU A 537 -41.15 -9.62 9.48
CA LEU A 537 -40.90 -9.17 10.86
C LEU A 537 -41.94 -9.70 11.86
N LYS A 538 -43.21 -9.81 11.45
CA LYS A 538 -44.28 -10.43 12.25
C LYS A 538 -44.00 -11.91 12.50
N ASP A 539 -43.71 -12.66 11.44
CA ASP A 539 -43.40 -14.09 11.53
C ASP A 539 -42.12 -14.32 12.35
N LYS A 540 -41.07 -13.51 12.14
CA LYS A 540 -39.82 -13.50 12.94
C LYS A 540 -40.08 -13.24 14.42
N GLY A 541 -40.90 -12.23 14.74
CA GLY A 541 -41.33 -11.94 16.11
C GLY A 541 -42.14 -13.07 16.74
N ASN A 542 -42.89 -13.80 15.92
CA ASN A 542 -43.63 -15.01 16.28
C ASN A 542 -42.79 -16.31 16.17
N LYS A 543 -41.46 -16.21 16.08
CA LYS A 543 -40.52 -17.34 15.97
C LYS A 543 -40.85 -18.32 14.84
N TRP A 544 -41.29 -17.81 13.71
CA TRP A 544 -41.64 -18.57 12.49
C TRP A 544 -42.84 -19.52 12.65
N LEU A 545 -43.63 -19.37 13.72
CA LEU A 545 -44.87 -20.14 13.95
C LEU A 545 -46.04 -19.73 13.04
N THR A 546 -45.86 -18.67 12.26
CA THR A 546 -46.74 -18.25 11.16
C THR A 546 -45.90 -18.07 9.90
N ASN A 547 -46.54 -18.23 8.74
CA ASN A 547 -45.97 -17.92 7.43
C ASN A 547 -46.95 -17.05 6.65
N GLU A 548 -47.11 -15.81 7.11
CA GLU A 548 -47.89 -14.79 6.39
C GLU A 548 -47.05 -14.12 5.29
N PHE A 549 -45.71 -14.18 5.40
CA PHE A 549 -44.83 -13.61 4.39
C PHE A 549 -44.89 -14.31 3.04
N ASN A 550 -44.85 -15.65 3.03
CA ASN A 550 -45.06 -16.61 1.92
C ASN A 550 -44.99 -16.11 0.46
N LYS A 551 -43.95 -15.33 0.11
CA LYS A 551 -43.72 -14.81 -1.25
C LYS A 551 -42.38 -15.22 -1.87
N ILE A 552 -41.48 -15.79 -1.06
CA ILE A 552 -40.10 -16.08 -1.43
C ILE A 552 -40.00 -17.23 -2.44
N SER A 553 -40.69 -18.35 -2.22
CA SER A 553 -40.68 -19.46 -3.18
C SER A 553 -41.27 -19.03 -4.55
N PRO A 554 -42.41 -18.32 -4.61
CA PRO A 554 -42.91 -17.70 -5.86
C PRO A 554 -41.92 -16.72 -6.53
N GLU A 555 -41.23 -15.88 -5.77
CA GLU A 555 -40.20 -14.94 -6.28
C GLU A 555 -38.99 -15.67 -6.85
N MET A 556 -38.58 -16.77 -6.22
CA MET A 556 -37.51 -17.64 -6.72
C MET A 556 -37.92 -18.45 -7.94
N VAL A 557 -39.19 -18.92 -8.02
CA VAL A 557 -39.77 -19.53 -9.23
C VAL A 557 -39.75 -18.52 -10.38
N GLU A 558 -40.08 -17.25 -10.14
CA GLU A 558 -39.99 -16.19 -11.14
C GLU A 558 -38.55 -15.94 -11.61
N LEU A 559 -37.61 -15.73 -10.68
CA LEU A 559 -36.18 -15.55 -10.98
C LEU A 559 -35.62 -16.68 -11.85
N VAL A 560 -35.98 -17.94 -11.52
CA VAL A 560 -35.53 -19.12 -12.26
C VAL A 560 -36.15 -19.20 -13.66
N ASN A 561 -37.44 -18.92 -13.81
CA ASN A 561 -38.09 -18.97 -15.12
C ASN A 561 -37.62 -17.86 -16.07
N LEU A 562 -37.37 -16.66 -15.54
CA LEU A 562 -36.87 -15.51 -16.32
C LEU A 562 -35.40 -15.69 -16.73
N TYR A 563 -34.51 -15.89 -15.76
CA TYR A 563 -33.05 -15.77 -15.97
C TYR A 563 -32.31 -17.11 -16.02
N LYS A 564 -33.01 -18.22 -15.77
CA LYS A 564 -32.52 -19.61 -15.95
C LYS A 564 -31.13 -19.86 -15.38
N PRO A 565 -30.87 -19.52 -14.09
CA PRO A 565 -29.54 -19.55 -13.52
C PRO A 565 -28.97 -20.98 -13.49
N ASP A 566 -27.69 -21.08 -13.83
CA ASP A 566 -26.88 -22.28 -13.73
C ASP A 566 -26.55 -22.63 -12.27
N ILE A 567 -26.48 -21.61 -11.40
CA ILE A 567 -26.14 -21.74 -9.97
C ILE A 567 -27.07 -20.84 -9.15
N ILE A 568 -27.63 -21.34 -8.05
CA ILE A 568 -28.41 -20.54 -7.09
C ILE A 568 -27.79 -20.62 -5.70
N TRP A 569 -27.36 -19.47 -5.19
CA TRP A 569 -26.84 -19.30 -3.83
C TRP A 569 -27.91 -18.61 -2.97
N SER A 570 -28.55 -19.37 -2.08
CA SER A 570 -29.45 -18.88 -1.03
C SER A 570 -28.70 -18.62 0.28
N ASP A 571 -29.22 -17.73 1.13
CA ASP A 571 -28.65 -17.43 2.46
C ASP A 571 -29.69 -17.54 3.60
N GLY A 572 -30.64 -18.47 3.45
CA GLY A 572 -31.76 -18.69 4.36
C GLY A 572 -31.39 -19.16 5.78
N THR A 573 -30.12 -19.48 6.06
CA THR A 573 -29.66 -19.88 7.40
C THR A 573 -29.45 -18.70 8.35
N PHE A 574 -29.14 -17.50 7.83
CA PHE A 574 -28.61 -16.38 8.62
C PHE A 574 -29.53 -15.98 9.80
N ASP A 575 -30.83 -15.89 9.57
CA ASP A 575 -31.81 -15.49 10.57
C ASP A 575 -32.44 -16.66 11.37
N GLY A 576 -31.97 -17.89 11.15
CA GLY A 576 -32.47 -19.08 11.86
C GLY A 576 -33.92 -19.47 11.56
N ALA A 577 -34.50 -18.99 10.46
CA ALA A 577 -35.83 -19.37 10.01
C ALA A 577 -35.79 -20.75 9.33
N PRO A 578 -36.61 -21.74 9.73
CA PRO A 578 -36.50 -23.11 9.24
C PRO A 578 -36.86 -23.23 7.74
N ASP A 579 -36.40 -24.30 7.10
CA ASP A 579 -36.70 -24.64 5.70
C ASP A 579 -38.21 -24.69 5.38
N THR A 580 -39.01 -25.15 6.32
CA THR A 580 -40.48 -25.18 6.28
C THR A 580 -41.12 -23.79 6.27
N TYR A 581 -40.49 -22.78 6.89
CA TYR A 581 -40.96 -21.38 6.80
C TYR A 581 -40.71 -20.81 5.39
N TRP A 582 -39.55 -21.09 4.82
CA TRP A 582 -39.21 -20.68 3.44
C TRP A 582 -39.93 -21.47 2.35
N ASN A 583 -40.62 -22.55 2.72
CA ASN A 583 -41.10 -23.60 1.83
C ASN A 583 -40.01 -24.10 0.85
N SER A 584 -38.78 -24.19 1.36
CA SER A 584 -37.60 -24.50 0.54
C SER A 584 -37.62 -25.92 -0.03
N THR A 585 -38.20 -26.88 0.69
CA THR A 585 -38.28 -28.28 0.23
C THR A 585 -39.17 -28.41 -1.01
N GLU A 586 -40.33 -27.72 -1.06
CA GLU A 586 -41.18 -27.69 -2.26
C GLU A 586 -40.54 -26.89 -3.39
N PHE A 587 -39.89 -25.75 -3.10
CA PHE A 587 -39.14 -25.01 -4.11
C PHE A 587 -38.04 -25.86 -4.75
N LEU A 588 -37.24 -26.57 -3.96
CA LEU A 588 -36.17 -27.43 -4.45
C LEU A 588 -36.72 -28.67 -5.18
N ALA A 589 -37.86 -29.21 -4.75
CA ALA A 589 -38.54 -30.28 -5.49
C ALA A 589 -39.01 -29.79 -6.87
N TRP A 590 -39.65 -28.61 -6.96
CA TRP A 590 -39.98 -28.00 -8.25
C TRP A 590 -38.73 -27.71 -9.09
N LEU A 591 -37.67 -27.17 -8.46
CA LEU A 591 -36.42 -26.82 -9.12
C LEU A 591 -35.79 -28.03 -9.83
N TYR A 592 -35.79 -29.20 -9.19
CA TYR A 592 -35.17 -30.43 -9.71
C TYR A 592 -36.11 -31.37 -10.49
N ASN A 593 -37.43 -31.18 -10.48
CA ASN A 593 -38.36 -32.00 -11.27
C ASN A 593 -38.97 -31.28 -12.47
N ASP A 594 -39.29 -29.99 -12.34
CA ASP A 594 -40.22 -29.28 -13.23
C ASP A 594 -39.68 -27.97 -13.82
N SER A 595 -38.65 -27.38 -13.21
CA SER A 595 -38.08 -26.10 -13.66
C SER A 595 -37.38 -26.17 -15.04
N PRO A 596 -37.22 -25.03 -15.74
CA PRO A 596 -36.51 -24.98 -17.03
C PRO A 596 -34.97 -25.13 -16.93
N VAL A 597 -34.42 -25.41 -15.74
CA VAL A 597 -32.97 -25.58 -15.50
C VAL A 597 -32.63 -26.86 -14.72
N LYS A 598 -33.63 -27.70 -14.44
CA LYS A 598 -33.53 -28.87 -13.56
C LYS A 598 -32.39 -29.84 -13.88
N ASP A 599 -32.01 -29.95 -15.15
CA ASP A 599 -30.98 -30.86 -15.64
C ASP A 599 -29.54 -30.32 -15.44
N GLU A 600 -29.37 -29.03 -15.10
CA GLU A 600 -28.05 -28.38 -14.98
C GLU A 600 -27.86 -27.51 -13.71
N VAL A 601 -28.92 -27.17 -12.97
CA VAL A 601 -28.85 -26.20 -11.86
C VAL A 601 -28.19 -26.74 -10.59
N ILE A 602 -27.18 -26.02 -10.10
CA ILE A 602 -26.50 -26.32 -8.83
C ILE A 602 -26.96 -25.35 -7.75
N VAL A 603 -27.31 -25.85 -6.56
CA VAL A 603 -27.63 -24.99 -5.41
C VAL A 603 -26.76 -25.28 -4.19
N ASN A 604 -26.50 -24.25 -3.39
CA ASN A 604 -25.84 -24.40 -2.08
C ASN A 604 -26.80 -24.99 -1.02
N ASP A 605 -26.34 -25.10 0.22
CA ASP A 605 -27.02 -25.81 1.31
C ASP A 605 -27.66 -24.91 2.39
N ARG A 606 -27.77 -23.59 2.15
CA ARG A 606 -28.37 -22.63 3.10
C ARG A 606 -29.80 -22.25 2.71
N TRP A 607 -30.72 -23.21 2.77
CA TRP A 607 -32.13 -23.03 2.41
C TRP A 607 -33.07 -22.87 3.62
N GLY A 608 -32.51 -22.84 4.83
CA GLY A 608 -33.18 -22.50 6.08
C GLY A 608 -32.20 -22.68 7.24
N GLY A 609 -32.57 -22.22 8.43
CA GLY A 609 -31.84 -22.55 9.65
C GLY A 609 -31.64 -24.06 9.77
N TRP A 610 -30.41 -24.48 10.10
CA TRP A 610 -30.03 -25.87 10.31
C TRP A 610 -30.06 -26.76 9.05
N THR A 611 -30.21 -26.22 7.82
CA THR A 611 -30.16 -27.02 6.59
C THR A 611 -28.75 -27.34 6.09
N GLU A 612 -27.71 -26.80 6.72
CA GLU A 612 -26.33 -26.96 6.29
C GLU A 612 -25.96 -28.45 6.20
N CYS A 613 -25.39 -28.85 5.05
CA CYS A 613 -25.08 -30.23 4.70
C CYS A 613 -26.28 -31.21 4.69
N LYS A 614 -27.52 -30.71 4.53
CA LYS A 614 -28.77 -31.51 4.44
C LYS A 614 -29.65 -31.20 3.23
N HIS A 615 -29.58 -29.97 2.71
CA HIS A 615 -30.27 -29.55 1.48
C HIS A 615 -29.25 -29.14 0.40
N GLY A 616 -29.67 -29.18 -0.87
CA GLY A 616 -28.84 -28.75 -2.00
C GLY A 616 -27.86 -29.79 -2.54
N GLY A 617 -26.98 -29.34 -3.45
CA GLY A 617 -26.17 -30.21 -4.31
C GLY A 617 -24.94 -30.88 -3.68
N PHE A 618 -24.87 -30.98 -2.34
CA PHE A 618 -23.71 -31.56 -1.62
C PHE A 618 -24.20 -32.36 -0.41
N TYR A 619 -23.98 -33.68 -0.40
CA TYR A 619 -24.72 -34.60 0.48
C TYR A 619 -24.20 -34.72 1.91
N ASN A 620 -22.99 -34.22 2.20
CA ASN A 620 -22.51 -34.01 3.57
C ASN A 620 -21.36 -32.98 3.61
N CYS A 621 -20.96 -32.55 4.81
CA CYS A 621 -19.94 -31.50 4.99
C CYS A 621 -18.50 -31.88 4.52
N LYS A 622 -18.20 -33.15 4.26
CA LYS A 622 -16.90 -33.60 3.71
C LYS A 622 -16.86 -33.49 2.18
N ASP A 623 -18.01 -33.71 1.51
CA ASP A 623 -18.11 -33.68 0.04
C ASP A 623 -17.79 -32.30 -0.54
N ARG A 624 -17.95 -31.23 0.27
CA ARG A 624 -17.61 -29.83 -0.03
C ARG A 624 -16.15 -29.59 -0.51
N PHE A 625 -15.26 -30.58 -0.43
CA PHE A 625 -13.84 -30.47 -0.76
C PHE A 625 -13.35 -31.39 -1.90
N LEU A 626 -14.25 -32.06 -2.62
CA LEU A 626 -13.90 -32.95 -3.74
C LEU A 626 -14.44 -32.40 -5.08
N PRO A 627 -13.62 -31.69 -5.88
CA PRO A 627 -14.10 -31.02 -7.10
C PRO A 627 -14.38 -31.98 -8.27
N ASP A 628 -13.90 -33.22 -8.21
CA ASP A 628 -13.82 -34.12 -9.37
C ASP A 628 -14.97 -35.12 -9.50
N VAL A 629 -15.95 -35.12 -8.58
CA VAL A 629 -17.06 -36.09 -8.56
C VAL A 629 -18.41 -35.42 -8.33
N VAL A 630 -19.07 -35.01 -9.42
CA VAL A 630 -20.50 -34.67 -9.39
C VAL A 630 -21.30 -35.97 -9.26
N GLN A 631 -21.91 -36.19 -8.09
CA GLN A 631 -22.79 -37.34 -7.87
C GLN A 631 -24.15 -37.12 -8.55
N PRO A 632 -24.86 -38.17 -9.00
CA PRO A 632 -26.21 -38.06 -9.54
C PRO A 632 -27.21 -37.78 -8.41
N HIS A 633 -27.43 -36.51 -8.08
CA HIS A 633 -28.30 -36.11 -6.99
C HIS A 633 -29.78 -36.31 -7.33
N LYS A 634 -30.48 -37.06 -6.47
CA LYS A 634 -31.95 -37.13 -6.39
C LYS A 634 -32.41 -36.36 -5.13
N TRP A 635 -33.51 -35.63 -5.28
CA TRP A 635 -34.15 -34.83 -4.22
C TRP A 635 -34.83 -35.69 -3.14
N GLU A 636 -35.04 -36.98 -3.40
CA GLU A 636 -35.84 -37.96 -2.65
C GLU A 636 -35.45 -38.17 -1.16
N ASN A 637 -34.34 -37.58 -0.68
CA ASN A 637 -33.86 -37.74 0.70
C ASN A 637 -33.80 -36.43 1.52
N ALA A 638 -34.36 -35.32 1.03
CA ALA A 638 -34.42 -34.06 1.80
C ALA A 638 -35.32 -34.20 3.04
N LEU A 639 -34.79 -33.91 4.23
CA LEU A 639 -35.52 -33.99 5.51
C LEU A 639 -35.31 -32.71 6.33
N SER A 640 -36.41 -32.14 6.82
CA SER A 640 -36.39 -30.96 7.71
C SER A 640 -35.91 -31.31 9.12
N VAL A 641 -35.17 -30.40 9.76
CA VAL A 641 -34.55 -30.59 11.08
C VAL A 641 -34.44 -29.24 11.80
N ASP A 642 -34.89 -29.16 13.06
CA ASP A 642 -34.92 -27.90 13.83
C ASP A 642 -34.42 -28.08 15.28
N HIS A 643 -33.20 -27.61 15.58
CA HIS A 643 -32.54 -27.60 16.90
C HIS A 643 -31.52 -26.44 16.95
N GLY A 644 -31.49 -25.59 18.00
CA GLY A 644 -30.69 -24.35 17.95
C GLY A 644 -29.91 -23.90 19.19
N GLY A 645 -29.02 -22.92 18.99
CA GLY A 645 -28.43 -22.08 20.04
C GLY A 645 -26.98 -21.59 19.85
N TRP A 646 -26.79 -20.27 19.65
CA TRP A 646 -25.55 -19.47 19.85
C TRP A 646 -24.32 -19.80 18.95
N SER A 647 -23.38 -18.89 18.63
CA SER A 647 -23.24 -17.43 18.83
C SER A 647 -22.47 -16.80 17.64
N TYR A 648 -22.48 -15.47 17.48
CA TYR A 648 -21.81 -14.75 16.37
C TYR A 648 -20.58 -13.95 16.83
N THR A 649 -19.54 -13.91 15.98
CA THR A 649 -18.46 -12.90 16.06
C THR A 649 -17.93 -12.59 14.66
N LYS A 650 -18.08 -11.34 14.20
CA LYS A 650 -17.32 -10.73 13.09
C LYS A 650 -17.67 -9.25 12.97
N MET A 651 -16.64 -8.41 12.78
CA MET A 651 -16.77 -6.97 12.53
C MET A 651 -15.98 -6.60 11.27
N PHE A 652 -16.48 -5.59 10.56
CA PHE A 652 -15.83 -4.80 9.49
C PHE A 652 -14.87 -5.53 8.52
N GLY A 653 -15.40 -5.91 7.35
CA GLY A 653 -14.59 -6.15 6.16
C GLY A 653 -14.49 -4.89 5.30
N PHE A 654 -13.39 -4.16 5.36
CA PHE A 654 -13.05 -3.16 4.34
C PHE A 654 -12.47 -3.88 3.11
N LYS A 655 -13.19 -3.87 1.99
CA LYS A 655 -12.74 -4.41 0.70
C LYS A 655 -13.34 -3.65 -0.49
N ASP A 656 -12.92 -2.42 -0.67
CA ASP A 656 -13.01 -1.70 -1.94
C ASP A 656 -11.63 -1.13 -2.30
N TYR A 657 -11.21 -1.31 -3.56
CA TYR A 657 -9.86 -1.02 -4.02
C TYR A 657 -9.68 0.44 -4.47
N MET A 658 -9.84 1.39 -3.54
CA MET A 658 -9.29 2.74 -3.71
C MET A 658 -7.75 2.64 -3.60
N THR A 659 -7.02 3.17 -4.59
CA THR A 659 -5.56 2.99 -4.69
C THR A 659 -4.78 4.26 -4.35
N THR A 660 -3.48 4.14 -4.08
CA THR A 660 -2.59 5.25 -3.70
C THR A 660 -2.55 6.39 -4.74
N TYR A 661 -2.93 6.12 -5.99
CA TYR A 661 -2.79 7.06 -7.10
C TYR A 661 -3.93 8.05 -7.28
N GLU A 662 -5.15 7.71 -6.86
CA GLU A 662 -6.22 8.69 -6.63
C GLU A 662 -5.97 9.52 -5.36
N LEU A 663 -4.86 9.26 -4.66
CA LEU A 663 -4.66 9.64 -3.28
C LEU A 663 -3.44 10.52 -3.02
N ILE A 664 -2.48 10.54 -3.93
CA ILE A 664 -1.57 11.68 -4.08
C ILE A 664 -2.43 12.91 -4.46
N SER A 665 -3.38 12.74 -5.37
CA SER A 665 -4.39 13.75 -5.73
C SER A 665 -5.54 13.97 -4.73
N GLN A 666 -5.48 13.32 -3.56
CA GLN A 666 -6.44 13.50 -2.46
C GLN A 666 -5.75 13.45 -1.08
N MET A 667 -4.50 13.93 -0.97
CA MET A 667 -3.88 14.09 0.35
C MET A 667 -4.75 14.99 1.23
N ALA A 668 -5.06 14.53 2.45
CA ALA A 668 -6.04 15.18 3.30
C ALA A 668 -5.69 16.65 3.58
N GLN A 669 -6.52 17.59 3.16
CA GLN A 669 -6.20 19.02 3.27
C GLN A 669 -6.89 19.67 4.45
N THR A 670 -6.15 20.50 5.18
CA THR A 670 -6.67 21.17 6.38
C THR A 670 -7.01 22.62 6.13
N ILE A 671 -8.26 22.96 6.44
CA ILE A 671 -8.82 24.30 6.40
C ILE A 671 -8.86 24.89 7.82
N ARG A 672 -8.41 26.12 8.00
CA ARG A 672 -8.44 26.89 9.26
C ARG A 672 -9.49 28.00 9.18
N TYR A 673 -10.29 28.20 10.24
CA TYR A 673 -11.17 29.37 10.36
C TYR A 673 -11.13 30.03 11.75
N THR A 674 -11.73 31.22 11.89
CA THR A 674 -11.69 32.07 13.11
C THR A 674 -13.04 32.74 13.39
N LYS A 675 -13.41 32.86 14.68
CA LYS A 675 -14.75 33.29 15.14
C LYS A 675 -14.90 34.81 15.39
N LYS A 676 -16.14 35.32 15.39
CA LYS A 676 -16.50 36.76 15.41
C LYS A 676 -16.49 37.49 16.77
N ASP A 677 -16.29 36.83 17.90
CA ASP A 677 -16.52 37.34 19.26
C ASP A 677 -15.37 38.20 19.87
N LYS A 678 -14.63 38.92 19.02
CA LYS A 678 -13.87 40.15 19.33
C LYS A 678 -12.79 40.08 20.45
N THR A 679 -11.67 39.39 20.20
CA THR A 679 -10.37 39.80 20.78
C THR A 679 -9.19 39.45 19.86
N VAL A 680 -8.49 40.50 19.39
CA VAL A 680 -7.26 40.53 18.56
C VAL A 680 -6.10 40.95 19.51
N TYR A 681 -4.79 40.72 19.35
CA TYR A 681 -3.82 40.72 18.22
C TYR A 681 -2.80 39.56 18.41
N SER A 682 -1.89 39.18 17.50
CA SER A 682 -1.25 39.87 16.36
C SER A 682 -0.99 38.93 15.15
N ILE A 683 -0.49 39.48 14.04
CA ILE A 683 -0.13 38.77 12.80
C ILE A 683 1.33 38.29 12.83
N VAL A 684 1.59 37.09 12.32
CA VAL A 684 2.91 36.70 11.76
C VAL A 684 2.68 36.03 10.40
N LEU A 685 3.25 36.63 9.35
CA LEU A 685 3.44 36.03 8.02
C LEU A 685 4.85 35.42 7.97
N PHE A 686 5.14 34.49 7.05
CA PHE A 686 6.37 34.54 6.24
C PHE A 686 6.38 33.52 5.09
N TRP A 687 6.60 34.03 3.87
CA TRP A 687 7.06 33.26 2.70
C TRP A 687 8.37 33.92 2.19
N PRO A 688 9.36 33.17 1.64
CA PRO A 688 10.76 33.65 1.65
C PRO A 688 11.26 34.27 0.33
N LYS A 689 12.03 35.37 0.44
CA LYS A 689 13.31 35.59 -0.30
C LYS A 689 14.11 36.80 0.22
N ASN A 690 15.42 36.79 -0.03
CA ASN A 690 16.40 37.73 0.52
C ASN A 690 16.44 39.08 -0.22
N TYR A 691 16.73 40.17 0.49
CA TYR A 691 17.91 41.06 0.29
C TYR A 691 18.05 42.07 1.46
N GLU A 692 19.16 42.80 1.52
CA GLU A 692 19.51 43.75 2.61
C GLU A 692 19.05 45.19 2.29
N LEU A 693 18.60 45.98 3.28
CA LEU A 693 19.36 47.10 3.91
C LEU A 693 18.48 48.02 4.81
N GLU A 694 19.07 48.46 5.93
CA GLU A 694 18.84 49.61 6.84
C GLU A 694 17.52 50.45 6.96
N LEU A 695 17.14 50.62 8.24
CA LEU A 695 16.72 51.85 8.96
C LEU A 695 15.37 52.56 8.69
N GLY A 696 14.61 52.77 9.79
CA GLY A 696 13.46 53.68 9.87
C GLY A 696 12.67 53.56 11.20
N SER A 697 12.91 54.45 12.17
CA SER A 697 12.39 54.34 13.55
C SER A 697 11.31 55.38 13.91
N VAL A 698 10.24 54.97 14.63
CA VAL A 698 9.48 55.82 15.58
C VAL A 698 8.94 54.96 16.75
N ASP A 699 9.00 55.47 17.99
CA ASP A 699 8.38 54.94 19.23
C ASP A 699 7.16 55.80 19.60
N PHE A 700 6.08 55.23 20.15
CA PHE A 700 5.28 55.91 21.20
C PHE A 700 4.46 54.97 22.12
N LYS A 701 5.01 54.79 23.33
CA LYS A 701 4.36 54.61 24.66
C LYS A 701 3.04 55.40 24.87
N THR A 702 2.12 55.10 25.82
CA THR A 702 1.92 54.00 26.80
C THR A 702 0.54 54.12 27.49
N VAL A 703 -0.11 52.98 27.80
CA VAL A 703 -1.13 52.66 28.85
C VAL A 703 -2.01 53.79 29.46
N GLN A 704 -3.33 53.56 29.49
CA GLN A 704 -4.15 53.76 30.71
C GLN A 704 -5.39 52.83 30.77
N SER A 705 -5.92 52.63 31.98
CA SER A 705 -6.96 51.64 32.35
C SER A 705 -7.98 52.27 33.30
N ILE A 706 -9.14 51.61 33.53
CA ILE A 706 -9.80 51.35 34.86
C ILE A 706 -11.33 51.04 34.75
N GLN A 707 -11.75 49.88 35.31
CA GLN A 707 -13.02 49.54 36.02
C GLN A 707 -14.42 49.80 35.38
N LEU A 708 -15.53 49.21 35.85
CA LEU A 708 -15.87 47.86 36.39
C LEU A 708 -17.43 47.74 36.45
N LEU A 709 -17.96 46.63 37.01
CA LEU A 709 -19.38 46.28 37.24
C LEU A 709 -20.13 45.80 35.97
N GLY A 710 -20.91 44.71 36.00
CA GLY A 710 -21.04 43.69 37.05
C GLY A 710 -22.35 42.90 36.97
N ALA A 711 -22.31 41.64 36.52
CA ALA A 711 -23.43 40.70 36.60
C ALA A 711 -22.91 39.26 36.70
N THR A 712 -23.56 38.42 37.51
CA THR A 712 -23.02 37.11 37.92
C THR A 712 -23.50 35.97 37.02
N VAL A 713 -22.56 35.14 36.55
CA VAL A 713 -22.83 33.78 36.03
C VAL A 713 -22.03 32.79 36.86
N VAL A 714 -22.66 31.68 37.25
CA VAL A 714 -22.05 30.68 38.15
C VAL A 714 -21.12 29.75 37.36
N HIS A 715 -19.82 29.97 37.47
CA HIS A 715 -18.82 28.97 37.09
C HIS A 715 -18.62 27.96 38.22
N VAL A 716 -18.93 26.68 37.97
CA VAL A 716 -18.41 25.56 38.76
C VAL A 716 -16.97 25.29 38.29
N LEU A 717 -16.03 26.09 38.79
CA LEU A 717 -14.60 25.87 38.59
C LEU A 717 -14.05 24.96 39.69
N SER A 718 -14.24 23.65 39.52
CA SER A 718 -13.41 22.64 40.20
C SER A 718 -12.09 22.45 39.42
N ALA A 719 -11.25 23.47 39.43
CA ALA A 719 -9.87 23.32 38.94
C ALA A 719 -9.13 22.32 39.86
N PRO A 720 -8.47 21.28 39.32
CA PRO A 720 -7.52 20.52 40.11
C PRO A 720 -6.40 21.46 40.56
N ASN A 721 -6.12 21.53 41.86
CA ASN A 721 -4.92 22.22 42.32
C ASN A 721 -3.71 21.47 41.74
N ALA A 722 -2.92 22.14 40.90
CA ALA A 722 -1.63 21.62 40.47
C ALA A 722 -0.78 21.34 41.71
N THR A 723 -0.57 20.07 42.02
CA THR A 723 0.30 19.63 43.11
C THR A 723 1.73 20.06 42.81
N LYS A 724 2.42 20.60 43.82
CA LYS A 724 3.80 21.08 43.64
C LYS A 724 4.71 19.92 43.19
N PRO A 725 5.72 20.19 42.34
CA PRO A 725 6.83 19.27 42.14
C PRO A 725 7.41 18.85 43.51
N GLY A 726 7.59 17.54 43.71
CA GLY A 726 7.95 16.97 45.01
C GLY A 726 6.78 16.49 45.89
N ALA A 727 5.57 16.37 45.35
CA ALA A 727 4.55 15.51 45.97
C ALA A 727 5.05 14.05 46.03
N ARG A 728 4.91 13.41 47.19
CA ARG A 728 5.20 11.98 47.36
C ARG A 728 3.95 11.17 47.03
N TYR A 729 4.12 10.13 46.22
CA TYR A 729 3.08 9.17 45.91
C TYR A 729 3.24 7.94 46.80
N ASP A 730 2.11 7.42 47.28
CA ASP A 730 2.06 6.16 48.03
C ASP A 730 1.74 5.01 47.06
N PRO A 731 2.19 3.77 47.33
CA PRO A 731 1.91 2.61 46.48
C PRO A 731 0.45 2.16 46.63
N THR A 732 -0.45 2.96 46.06
CA THR A 732 -1.89 2.72 45.93
C THR A 732 -2.40 3.44 44.69
N TRP A 733 -3.25 2.81 43.87
CA TRP A 733 -3.89 3.46 42.72
C TRP A 733 -4.52 4.81 43.05
N ALA A 734 -5.26 4.89 44.17
CA ALA A 734 -5.88 6.13 44.65
C ALA A 734 -4.87 7.24 45.07
N SER A 735 -3.57 7.00 45.04
CA SER A 735 -2.51 8.02 45.14
C SER A 735 -1.84 8.24 43.77
N ILE A 736 -1.49 7.17 43.07
CA ILE A 736 -0.81 7.15 41.77
C ILE A 736 -1.64 7.88 40.69
N ASP A 737 -2.94 7.56 40.56
CA ASP A 737 -3.86 8.09 39.54
C ASP A 737 -4.23 9.57 39.77
N LYS A 738 -3.67 10.23 40.80
CA LYS A 738 -3.78 11.69 41.02
C LYS A 738 -2.65 12.47 40.36
N ARG A 739 -1.68 11.80 39.74
CA ARG A 739 -0.59 12.46 39.02
C ARG A 739 -1.14 13.20 37.79
N PRO A 740 -0.80 14.48 37.58
CA PRO A 740 -1.08 15.15 36.32
C PRO A 740 -0.14 14.63 35.24
N ILE A 741 -0.69 14.32 34.06
CA ILE A 741 0.12 13.97 32.89
C ILE A 741 0.98 15.17 32.45
N PRO A 742 2.30 15.00 32.16
CA PRO A 742 3.14 16.05 31.63
C PRO A 742 2.67 16.56 30.25
N ASP A 743 2.46 17.88 30.14
CA ASP A 743 1.88 18.56 28.96
C ASP A 743 2.47 18.11 27.63
N TRP A 744 3.79 17.93 27.57
CA TRP A 744 4.53 17.57 26.35
C TRP A 744 3.98 16.31 25.66
N TYR A 745 3.39 15.36 26.40
CA TYR A 745 2.84 14.14 25.82
C TYR A 745 1.48 14.38 25.15
N ASP A 746 0.62 15.27 25.67
CA ASP A 746 -0.57 15.69 24.92
C ASP A 746 -0.18 16.60 23.74
N GLU A 747 0.83 17.47 23.90
CA GLU A 747 1.30 18.31 22.78
C GLU A 747 1.87 17.50 21.62
N ALA A 748 2.52 16.38 21.92
CA ALA A 748 3.29 15.57 20.98
C ALA A 748 2.47 15.00 19.80
N LYS A 749 1.27 14.48 20.09
CA LYS A 749 0.32 13.76 19.19
C LYS A 749 0.83 12.56 18.39
N VAL A 750 2.06 12.56 17.88
CA VAL A 750 2.57 11.56 16.91
C VAL A 750 3.86 10.93 17.42
N GLY A 751 3.90 9.60 17.47
CA GLY A 751 5.06 8.81 17.88
C GLY A 751 5.43 7.68 16.91
N ILE A 752 6.63 7.14 17.08
CA ILE A 752 7.10 5.90 16.43
C ILE A 752 7.29 4.80 17.48
N PHE A 753 6.93 3.57 17.14
CA PHE A 753 7.18 2.37 17.94
C PHE A 753 8.07 1.40 17.15
N LEU A 754 8.99 0.72 17.83
CA LEU A 754 9.98 -0.16 17.23
C LEU A 754 9.94 -1.53 17.92
N HIS A 755 9.35 -2.53 17.25
CA HIS A 755 9.47 -3.94 17.64
C HIS A 755 10.70 -4.57 16.99
N TRP A 756 11.77 -4.65 17.77
CA TRP A 756 13.06 -5.19 17.35
C TRP A 756 13.63 -6.12 18.43
N GLY A 757 13.88 -7.37 18.06
CA GLY A 757 14.30 -8.44 18.97
C GLY A 757 14.67 -9.71 18.19
N LEU A 758 14.77 -10.86 18.87
CA LEU A 758 15.27 -12.09 18.26
C LEU A 758 14.31 -12.66 17.20
N PHE A 759 13.01 -12.36 17.30
CA PHE A 759 12.02 -12.69 16.27
C PHE A 759 12.32 -12.07 14.89
N SER A 760 13.05 -10.95 14.82
CA SER A 760 13.50 -10.39 13.53
C SER A 760 14.51 -11.28 12.81
N VAL A 761 15.08 -12.32 13.44
CA VAL A 761 16.04 -13.25 12.84
C VAL A 761 15.41 -14.28 11.88
N PRO A 762 14.38 -15.06 12.26
CA PRO A 762 13.61 -15.87 11.31
C PRO A 762 12.72 -15.00 10.39
N SER A 763 12.24 -13.86 10.91
CA SER A 763 11.39 -12.89 10.23
C SER A 763 10.13 -13.51 9.57
N PHE A 764 9.44 -14.41 10.27
CA PHE A 764 8.35 -15.22 9.72
C PHE A 764 7.15 -15.26 10.67
N GLY A 765 5.93 -15.16 10.14
CA GLY A 765 4.71 -15.08 10.94
C GLY A 765 4.56 -13.72 11.62
N ASP A 766 5.15 -13.59 12.81
CA ASP A 766 4.96 -12.49 13.76
C ASP A 766 6.11 -12.44 14.80
N GLU A 767 6.12 -11.41 15.64
CA GLU A 767 7.00 -11.31 16.81
C GLU A 767 6.75 -12.40 17.88
N TRP A 768 5.59 -13.07 17.84
CA TRP A 768 5.23 -14.20 18.69
C TRP A 768 5.75 -15.56 18.17
N PHE A 769 6.67 -15.58 17.18
CA PHE A 769 7.35 -16.77 16.65
C PHE A 769 7.81 -17.74 17.75
N CYS A 770 8.34 -17.19 18.84
CA CYS A 770 8.83 -17.93 20.00
C CYS A 770 7.72 -18.76 20.68
N VAL A 771 6.50 -18.21 20.81
CA VAL A 771 5.31 -18.94 21.29
C VAL A 771 4.71 -19.86 20.22
N GLY A 772 4.84 -19.52 18.93
CA GLY A 772 4.55 -20.45 17.83
C GLY A 772 5.32 -21.77 17.99
N LYS A 773 6.61 -21.68 18.32
CA LYS A 773 7.48 -22.83 18.65
C LYS A 773 7.12 -23.52 19.97
N LEU A 774 6.89 -22.78 21.07
CA LEU A 774 6.48 -23.41 22.35
C LEU A 774 5.17 -24.20 22.20
N LYS A 775 4.20 -23.68 21.46
CA LYS A 775 2.91 -24.33 21.18
C LYS A 775 2.97 -25.35 20.03
N LYS A 776 4.15 -25.60 19.43
CA LYS A 776 4.38 -26.52 18.29
C LYS A 776 3.40 -26.30 17.13
N ARG A 777 3.11 -25.03 16.82
CA ARG A 777 2.24 -24.64 15.70
C ARG A 777 2.82 -25.18 14.39
N LYS A 778 1.99 -25.89 13.60
CA LYS A 778 2.45 -26.60 12.39
C LYS A 778 3.18 -25.68 11.40
N ASP A 779 2.70 -24.48 11.17
CA ASP A 779 3.31 -23.49 10.28
C ASP A 779 4.73 -23.08 10.73
N PHE A 780 4.97 -22.95 12.04
CA PHE A 780 6.30 -22.67 12.59
C PHE A 780 7.21 -23.92 12.63
N GLU A 781 6.65 -25.12 12.82
CA GLU A 781 7.41 -26.38 12.75
C GLU A 781 7.80 -26.76 11.32
N ASP A 782 6.90 -26.57 10.35
CA ASP A 782 7.18 -26.75 8.91
C ASP A 782 8.24 -25.74 8.44
N PHE A 783 8.13 -24.47 8.85
CA PHE A 783 9.13 -23.45 8.54
C PHE A 783 10.50 -23.78 9.16
N MET A 784 10.56 -24.25 10.42
CA MET A 784 11.83 -24.62 11.03
C MET A 784 12.46 -25.85 10.39
N SER A 785 11.68 -26.91 10.15
CA SER A 785 12.18 -28.16 9.57
C SER A 785 12.60 -28.04 8.10
N LYS A 786 12.03 -27.08 7.35
CA LYS A 786 12.46 -26.75 5.98
C LYS A 786 13.76 -25.94 5.95
N ASN A 787 13.94 -24.97 6.86
CA ASN A 787 14.94 -23.91 6.70
C ASN A 787 16.11 -23.95 7.71
N TYR A 788 16.06 -24.80 8.74
CA TYR A 788 17.07 -24.86 9.81
C TYR A 788 17.49 -26.31 10.13
N PRO A 789 18.71 -26.54 10.66
CA PRO A 789 19.16 -27.87 11.05
C PRO A 789 18.26 -28.58 12.06
N ALA A 790 18.23 -29.91 12.02
CA ALA A 790 17.53 -30.71 13.02
C ALA A 790 18.03 -30.37 14.44
N ASN A 791 17.10 -30.15 15.37
CA ASN A 791 17.31 -29.70 16.75
C ASN A 791 17.69 -28.21 16.95
N PHE A 792 17.68 -27.37 15.91
CA PHE A 792 17.85 -25.91 16.06
C PHE A 792 16.72 -25.32 16.92
N LYS A 793 17.07 -24.55 17.95
CA LYS A 793 16.16 -23.97 18.95
C LYS A 793 15.93 -22.48 18.73
N TYR A 794 15.13 -21.84 19.59
CA TYR A 794 14.94 -20.39 19.51
C TYR A 794 16.19 -19.65 20.01
N GLU A 795 16.87 -20.21 21.01
CA GLU A 795 18.11 -19.68 21.59
C GLU A 795 19.27 -19.61 20.56
N ASP A 796 19.26 -20.49 19.57
CA ASP A 796 20.25 -20.53 18.48
C ASP A 796 20.08 -19.36 17.48
N PHE A 797 18.99 -18.57 17.57
CA PHE A 797 18.87 -17.31 16.85
C PHE A 797 19.68 -16.16 17.46
N ALA A 798 20.00 -16.20 18.75
CA ALA A 798 20.67 -15.08 19.42
C ALA A 798 22.07 -14.74 18.83
N PRO A 799 22.91 -15.72 18.43
CA PRO A 799 24.16 -15.44 17.69
C PRO A 799 23.95 -14.95 16.25
N LEU A 800 22.76 -15.13 15.67
CA LEU A 800 22.39 -14.73 14.31
C LEU A 800 21.71 -13.34 14.24
N PHE A 801 21.44 -12.73 15.40
CA PHE A 801 21.05 -11.34 15.52
C PHE A 801 22.31 -10.47 15.48
N THR A 802 22.59 -9.81 14.34
CA THR A 802 23.91 -9.18 14.09
C THR A 802 23.92 -7.66 14.27
N ALA A 803 22.80 -6.98 13.98
CA ALA A 803 22.74 -5.53 13.89
C ALA A 803 23.86 -4.91 13.00
N GLU A 804 24.33 -5.64 11.97
CA GLU A 804 25.54 -5.30 11.21
C GLU A 804 25.50 -3.97 10.44
N PHE A 805 24.30 -3.44 10.18
CA PHE A 805 24.00 -2.15 9.53
C PHE A 805 23.20 -1.20 10.44
N PHE A 806 23.22 -1.40 11.76
CA PHE A 806 22.50 -0.55 12.72
C PHE A 806 23.14 0.82 12.88
N GLU A 807 22.61 1.79 12.14
CA GLU A 807 22.98 3.21 12.21
C GLU A 807 21.91 4.02 12.96
N PRO A 808 22.05 4.22 14.29
CA PRO A 808 21.01 4.86 15.12
C PRO A 808 20.76 6.33 14.72
N ASN A 809 21.76 7.01 14.15
CA ASN A 809 21.61 8.37 13.63
C ASN A 809 20.75 8.41 12.35
N HIS A 810 20.81 7.38 11.49
CA HIS A 810 19.90 7.26 10.33
C HIS A 810 18.47 7.01 10.80
N TRP A 811 18.29 6.11 11.77
CA TRP A 811 16.99 5.85 12.38
C TRP A 811 16.39 7.13 12.98
N ALA A 812 17.18 7.88 13.76
CA ALA A 812 16.73 9.14 14.36
C ALA A 812 16.44 10.25 13.32
N ASP A 813 17.15 10.29 12.18
CA ASP A 813 16.77 11.15 11.04
C ASP A 813 15.41 10.75 10.46
N VAL A 814 15.17 9.46 10.18
CA VAL A 814 13.89 8.97 9.67
C VAL A 814 12.73 9.30 10.61
N PHE A 815 12.91 9.12 11.93
CA PHE A 815 11.88 9.41 12.94
C PHE A 815 11.66 10.91 13.15
N LYS A 816 12.67 11.75 12.89
CA LYS A 816 12.51 13.21 12.90
C LYS A 816 11.84 13.70 11.63
N ALA A 817 12.23 13.15 10.49
CA ALA A 817 11.71 13.46 9.18
C ALA A 817 10.23 13.08 9.04
N SER A 818 9.76 12.06 9.77
CA SER A 818 8.34 11.66 9.84
C SER A 818 7.45 12.57 10.68
N GLY A 819 8.00 13.61 11.29
CA GLY A 819 7.25 14.55 12.14
C GLY A 819 6.90 14.02 13.53
N ALA A 820 7.24 12.77 13.87
CA ALA A 820 7.05 12.25 15.21
C ALA A 820 7.78 13.09 16.27
N LYS A 821 7.28 13.07 17.51
CA LYS A 821 7.87 13.79 18.65
C LYS A 821 8.47 12.84 19.69
N TYR A 822 8.07 11.57 19.68
CA TYR A 822 8.59 10.52 20.54
C TYR A 822 8.86 9.21 19.78
N VAL A 823 9.79 8.42 20.29
CA VAL A 823 10.15 7.09 19.75
C VAL A 823 10.22 6.09 20.90
N VAL A 824 9.39 5.05 20.85
CA VAL A 824 9.37 3.92 21.81
C VAL A 824 10.07 2.71 21.19
N MET A 825 10.99 2.07 21.91
CA MET A 825 11.65 0.84 21.45
C MET A 825 11.41 -0.33 22.42
N THR A 826 11.20 -1.54 21.88
CA THR A 826 11.24 -2.78 22.66
C THR A 826 12.59 -2.95 23.36
N THR A 827 12.63 -2.73 24.67
CA THR A 827 13.82 -2.95 25.51
C THR A 827 14.00 -4.43 25.83
N LYS A 828 12.86 -5.10 26.01
CA LYS A 828 12.65 -6.52 26.22
C LYS A 828 11.23 -6.83 25.75
N HIS A 829 11.08 -7.86 24.93
CA HIS A 829 9.79 -8.41 24.51
C HIS A 829 9.61 -9.79 25.14
N HIS A 830 8.50 -10.49 24.88
CA HIS A 830 8.09 -11.67 25.65
C HIS A 830 9.07 -12.86 25.63
N GLU A 831 10.07 -12.88 24.73
CA GLU A 831 11.19 -13.84 24.76
C GLU A 831 12.26 -13.56 25.84
N GLY A 832 12.15 -12.44 26.56
CA GLY A 832 13.06 -12.06 27.66
C GLY A 832 14.44 -11.54 27.25
N TYR A 833 14.76 -11.49 25.96
CA TYR A 833 16.06 -11.00 25.47
C TYR A 833 16.12 -9.46 25.56
N THR A 834 17.13 -8.93 26.27
CA THR A 834 17.27 -7.48 26.45
C THR A 834 18.17 -6.82 25.39
N MET A 835 17.70 -5.70 24.85
CA MET A 835 18.38 -4.91 23.81
C MET A 835 19.51 -4.00 24.35
N TYR A 836 19.91 -4.26 25.61
CA TYR A 836 20.85 -3.49 26.42
C TYR A 836 21.49 -4.41 27.46
N PRO A 837 22.66 -4.08 28.04
CA PRO A 837 23.35 -4.92 29.02
C PRO A 837 22.66 -4.92 30.40
N SER A 838 21.47 -5.54 30.51
CA SER A 838 20.81 -5.78 31.79
C SER A 838 21.60 -6.78 32.63
N LYS A 839 21.80 -6.48 33.91
CA LYS A 839 22.39 -7.45 34.87
C LYS A 839 21.39 -8.51 35.34
N TYR A 840 20.11 -8.37 34.99
CA TYR A 840 19.02 -9.28 35.34
C TYR A 840 18.71 -10.31 34.24
N SER A 841 19.12 -10.04 33.00
CA SER A 841 19.12 -11.00 31.87
C SER A 841 20.57 -11.34 31.41
N PRO A 842 21.43 -11.89 32.30
CA PRO A 842 22.82 -12.23 31.99
C PRO A 842 22.90 -13.32 30.93
N LYS A 843 23.81 -13.17 29.96
CA LYS A 843 23.99 -14.00 28.76
C LYS A 843 22.77 -14.04 27.82
N TRP A 844 21.73 -13.25 28.07
CA TRP A 844 20.51 -13.20 27.27
C TRP A 844 20.19 -11.75 26.84
N ASN A 845 21.24 -11.06 26.36
CA ASN A 845 21.20 -9.65 26.01
C ASN A 845 22.13 -9.31 24.83
N ALA A 846 21.87 -8.17 24.18
CA ALA A 846 22.57 -7.71 22.97
C ALA A 846 24.07 -7.39 23.15
N MET A 847 24.55 -7.22 24.39
CA MET A 847 25.96 -7.01 24.69
C MET A 847 26.71 -8.34 24.85
N GLU A 848 26.08 -9.35 25.45
CA GLU A 848 26.70 -10.66 25.70
C GLU A 848 26.52 -11.65 24.56
N VAL A 849 25.42 -11.61 23.78
CA VAL A 849 25.14 -12.54 22.67
C VAL A 849 24.56 -11.79 21.48
N GLY A 850 24.98 -12.16 20.26
CA GLY A 850 24.62 -11.44 19.04
C GLY A 850 25.46 -10.17 18.85
N PRO A 851 24.88 -8.95 18.81
CA PRO A 851 25.55 -7.74 18.29
C PRO A 851 26.80 -7.25 19.03
N LYS A 852 26.98 -7.62 20.31
CA LYS A 852 28.01 -7.10 21.22
C LYS A 852 27.94 -5.57 21.39
N ARG A 853 26.71 -5.03 21.47
CA ARG A 853 26.42 -3.60 21.47
C ARG A 853 25.23 -3.28 22.37
N ASP A 854 25.31 -2.17 23.09
CA ASP A 854 24.16 -1.54 23.75
C ASP A 854 23.31 -0.80 22.69
N LEU A 855 22.41 -1.55 22.05
CA LEU A 855 21.56 -1.03 20.98
C LEU A 855 20.60 0.04 21.49
N LEU A 856 20.03 -0.18 22.68
CA LEU A 856 19.10 0.75 23.31
C LEU A 856 19.78 2.07 23.67
N GLY A 857 20.94 2.04 24.31
CA GLY A 857 21.69 3.24 24.66
C GLY A 857 22.16 4.02 23.45
N ASP A 858 22.58 3.35 22.38
CA ASP A 858 22.96 4.01 21.13
C ASP A 858 21.77 4.66 20.42
N LEU A 859 20.59 4.03 20.41
CA LEU A 859 19.37 4.67 19.89
C LEU A 859 18.92 5.84 20.78
N GLN A 860 18.98 5.68 22.11
CA GLN A 860 18.60 6.70 23.10
C GLN A 860 19.41 7.99 22.91
N LYS A 861 20.72 7.88 22.68
CA LYS A 861 21.61 9.01 22.36
C LYS A 861 21.18 9.69 21.04
N ALA A 862 20.91 8.93 20.00
CA ALA A 862 20.57 9.46 18.68
C ALA A 862 19.18 10.13 18.67
N VAL A 863 18.16 9.50 19.25
CA VAL A 863 16.79 10.04 19.37
C VAL A 863 16.79 11.35 20.17
N LYS A 864 17.43 11.38 21.35
CA LYS A 864 17.54 12.63 22.13
C LYS A 864 18.41 13.68 21.44
N GLY A 865 19.47 13.27 20.75
CA GLY A 865 20.32 14.15 19.92
C GLY A 865 19.60 14.76 18.71
N ALA A 866 18.62 14.06 18.14
CA ALA A 866 17.75 14.58 17.09
C ALA A 866 16.72 15.61 17.61
N GLY A 867 16.54 15.71 18.93
CA GLY A 867 15.53 16.55 19.59
C GLY A 867 14.20 15.84 19.83
N LEU A 868 14.18 14.51 19.84
CA LEU A 868 13.00 13.68 20.07
C LEU A 868 12.98 13.11 21.49
N LYS A 869 11.77 12.86 22.00
CA LYS A 869 11.52 12.15 23.27
C LYS A 869 11.81 10.65 23.10
N PHE A 870 12.42 10.01 24.10
CA PHE A 870 12.81 8.60 23.99
C PHE A 870 12.04 7.74 25.00
N GLY A 871 11.27 6.78 24.51
CA GLY A 871 10.47 5.84 25.28
C GLY A 871 10.99 4.41 25.21
N THR A 872 10.53 3.62 26.17
CA THR A 872 10.93 2.22 26.35
C THR A 872 9.70 1.34 26.52
N TYR A 873 9.51 0.39 25.61
CA TYR A 873 8.58 -0.72 25.82
C TYR A 873 9.24 -1.81 26.66
N HIS A 874 8.51 -2.42 27.58
CA HIS A 874 9.00 -3.52 28.38
C HIS A 874 7.91 -4.56 28.69
N SER A 875 8.04 -5.75 28.09
CA SER A 875 7.24 -6.91 28.49
C SER A 875 7.56 -7.28 29.94
N LEU A 876 6.53 -7.36 30.79
CA LEU A 876 6.68 -7.89 32.15
C LEU A 876 6.80 -9.42 32.11
N MET A 877 6.17 -10.06 31.11
CA MET A 877 6.21 -11.50 30.85
C MET A 877 7.52 -11.95 30.20
N GLU A 878 7.95 -13.18 30.52
CA GLU A 878 9.08 -13.86 29.86
C GLU A 878 8.77 -15.34 29.63
N TRP A 879 8.21 -15.67 28.47
CA TRP A 879 7.67 -17.01 28.16
C TRP A 879 8.72 -18.13 28.13
N PHE A 880 10.02 -17.78 28.09
CA PHE A 880 11.14 -18.72 28.10
C PHE A 880 11.86 -18.78 29.46
N ASN A 881 11.53 -17.90 30.41
CA ASN A 881 12.22 -17.87 31.70
C ASN A 881 11.71 -18.99 32.63
N PRO A 882 12.59 -19.90 33.12
CA PRO A 882 12.17 -20.97 34.02
C PRO A 882 11.63 -20.54 35.39
N LEU A 883 11.70 -19.25 35.75
CA LEU A 883 11.01 -18.67 36.89
C LEU A 883 9.56 -18.35 36.53
N PHE A 884 9.32 -17.57 35.46
CA PHE A 884 7.97 -17.23 34.99
C PHE A 884 7.12 -18.47 34.70
N ILE A 885 7.69 -19.48 34.03
CA ILE A 885 7.01 -20.76 33.75
C ILE A 885 6.61 -21.52 35.03
N LYS A 886 7.30 -21.30 36.16
CA LYS A 886 7.05 -21.99 37.45
C LYS A 886 6.35 -21.12 38.49
N ASP A 887 6.05 -19.87 38.15
CA ASP A 887 5.54 -18.91 39.14
C ASP A 887 4.07 -19.13 39.47
N ALA A 888 3.32 -19.76 38.55
CA ALA A 888 1.98 -20.29 38.79
C ALA A 888 1.90 -21.24 40.00
N ASP A 889 2.99 -21.98 40.28
CA ASP A 889 3.03 -23.00 41.34
C ASP A 889 3.87 -22.62 42.57
N SER A 890 4.73 -21.58 42.48
CA SER A 890 5.90 -21.48 43.37
C SER A 890 6.17 -20.15 44.08
N GLY A 891 5.17 -19.26 44.14
CA GLY A 891 5.15 -18.12 45.06
C GLY A 891 5.85 -16.86 44.53
N HIS A 892 5.61 -16.51 43.27
CA HIS A 892 5.92 -15.21 42.68
C HIS A 892 7.41 -14.77 42.81
N LYS A 893 8.31 -15.39 42.04
CA LYS A 893 9.75 -15.09 41.99
C LYS A 893 10.14 -14.20 40.81
N THR A 894 9.30 -14.05 39.79
CA THR A 894 9.54 -13.21 38.60
C THR A 894 9.66 -11.73 38.99
N GLN A 895 8.82 -11.27 39.92
CA GLN A 895 8.89 -9.93 40.53
C GLN A 895 10.25 -9.60 41.19
N LEU A 896 11.07 -10.61 41.52
CA LEU A 896 12.38 -10.40 42.14
C LEU A 896 13.44 -9.89 41.15
N PHE A 897 13.15 -9.91 39.85
CA PHE A 897 14.02 -9.33 38.82
C PHE A 897 13.32 -8.29 37.94
N VAL A 898 12.01 -8.37 37.69
CA VAL A 898 11.30 -7.40 36.83
C VAL A 898 11.31 -5.98 37.39
N ASP A 899 10.91 -5.77 38.64
CA ASP A 899 10.97 -4.43 39.28
C ASP A 899 12.41 -3.87 39.35
N PRO A 900 13.42 -4.66 39.78
CA PRO A 900 14.82 -4.22 39.72
C PRO A 900 15.36 -3.94 38.30
N GLU A 901 14.90 -4.66 37.27
CA GLU A 901 15.29 -4.43 35.88
C GLU A 901 14.63 -3.17 35.31
N LEU A 902 13.35 -2.91 35.60
CA LEU A 902 12.68 -1.64 35.28
C LEU A 902 13.36 -0.45 35.99
N ARG A 903 13.80 -0.62 37.24
CA ARG A 903 14.59 0.39 37.96
C ARG A 903 15.97 0.61 37.31
N GLU A 904 16.64 -0.44 36.84
CA GLU A 904 17.91 -0.32 36.08
C GLU A 904 17.70 0.43 34.76
N LEU A 905 16.67 0.06 34.00
CA LEU A 905 16.28 0.69 32.75
C LEU A 905 16.04 2.20 32.93
N VAL A 906 15.24 2.58 33.94
CA VAL A 906 14.94 3.98 34.24
C VAL A 906 16.18 4.76 34.66
N ASN A 907 16.99 4.22 35.57
CA ASN A 907 18.18 4.92 36.07
C ASN A 907 19.25 5.10 34.99
N ASN A 908 19.45 4.11 34.12
CA ASN A 908 20.44 4.18 33.04
C ASN A 908 19.96 5.09 31.91
N TYR A 909 18.85 4.73 31.25
CA TYR A 909 18.43 5.32 29.97
C TYR A 909 17.48 6.52 30.10
N LYS A 910 16.92 6.76 31.30
CA LYS A 910 16.08 7.94 31.62
C LYS A 910 14.99 8.17 30.56
N PRO A 911 14.05 7.21 30.41
CA PRO A 911 13.02 7.28 29.40
C PRO A 911 12.00 8.37 29.72
N ASP A 912 11.46 8.97 28.67
CA ASP A 912 10.32 9.89 28.70
C ASP A 912 8.98 9.13 28.66
N ILE A 913 8.96 7.86 28.22
CA ILE A 913 7.77 6.98 28.20
C ILE A 913 8.18 5.59 28.70
N ILE A 914 7.41 4.97 29.61
CA ILE A 914 7.50 3.54 29.89
C ILE A 914 6.20 2.89 29.43
N TRP A 915 6.29 2.06 28.39
CA TRP A 915 5.17 1.32 27.82
C TRP A 915 5.27 -0.13 28.30
N SER A 916 4.63 -0.46 29.42
CA SER A 916 4.64 -1.83 29.95
C SER A 916 3.70 -2.74 29.15
N ASP A 917 3.91 -4.04 29.24
CA ASP A 917 2.99 -5.04 28.69
C ASP A 917 2.90 -6.22 29.67
N GLY A 918 1.94 -6.14 30.60
CA GLY A 918 1.74 -7.08 31.70
C GLY A 918 0.55 -8.05 31.55
N ASN A 919 -0.21 -7.89 30.47
CA ASN A 919 -1.57 -8.42 30.39
C ASN A 919 -1.58 -9.88 29.92
N GLY A 920 -2.26 -10.75 30.67
CA GLY A 920 -2.22 -12.19 30.45
C GLY A 920 -1.04 -12.92 31.11
N GLY A 921 -0.30 -12.25 32.00
CA GLY A 921 0.72 -12.87 32.86
C GLY A 921 0.36 -12.91 34.35
N GLY A 922 -0.27 -11.86 34.87
CA GLY A 922 -0.74 -11.77 36.26
C GLY A 922 -1.13 -10.35 36.66
N ASP A 923 -1.69 -10.18 37.85
CA ASP A 923 -2.24 -8.90 38.34
C ASP A 923 -1.14 -7.86 38.68
N PRO A 924 -1.50 -6.57 38.88
CA PRO A 924 -0.49 -5.55 39.20
C PRO A 924 0.25 -5.73 40.53
N LYS A 925 -0.25 -6.58 41.45
CA LYS A 925 0.44 -6.89 42.73
C LYS A 925 1.50 -7.95 42.53
N TYR A 926 1.24 -8.94 41.67
CA TYR A 926 2.24 -9.89 41.20
C TYR A 926 3.43 -9.19 40.55
N TRP A 927 3.19 -8.09 39.83
CA TRP A 927 4.25 -7.30 39.19
C TRP A 927 4.90 -6.21 40.07
N LYS A 928 4.33 -5.91 41.25
CA LYS A 928 4.67 -4.74 42.10
C LYS A 928 4.52 -3.39 41.41
N SER A 929 3.52 -3.26 40.54
CA SER A 929 3.32 -2.06 39.74
C SER A 929 2.98 -0.84 40.60
N GLU A 930 2.27 -1.01 41.72
CA GLU A 930 2.00 0.08 42.66
C GLU A 930 3.30 0.60 43.33
N GLU A 931 4.21 -0.29 43.77
CA GLU A 931 5.51 0.12 44.33
C GLU A 931 6.54 0.60 43.30
N PHE A 932 6.43 0.16 42.05
CA PHE A 932 7.24 0.68 40.95
C PHE A 932 6.80 2.09 40.57
N LEU A 933 5.50 2.31 40.31
CA LEU A 933 4.96 3.60 39.88
C LEU A 933 5.06 4.69 40.97
N ALA A 934 4.80 4.34 42.24
CA ALA A 934 4.98 5.28 43.35
C ALA A 934 6.45 5.76 43.47
N TRP A 935 7.42 4.88 43.24
CA TRP A 935 8.84 5.25 43.15
C TRP A 935 9.14 6.06 41.88
N LEU A 936 8.60 5.64 40.73
CA LEU A 936 8.79 6.30 39.44
C LEU A 936 8.43 7.79 39.52
N TYR A 937 7.35 8.12 40.22
CA TYR A 937 6.84 9.48 40.36
C TYR A 937 7.36 10.25 41.59
N THR A 938 7.99 9.58 42.56
CA THR A 938 8.53 10.24 43.78
C THR A 938 10.05 10.46 43.72
N ASP A 939 10.81 9.42 43.35
CA ASP A 939 12.26 9.34 43.60
C ASP A 939 13.10 9.17 42.32
N SER A 940 12.49 8.75 41.20
CA SER A 940 13.23 8.45 39.97
C SER A 940 13.84 9.71 39.30
N PRO A 941 14.88 9.56 38.46
CA PRO A 941 15.49 10.67 37.72
C PRO A 941 14.63 11.21 36.55
N VAL A 942 13.41 10.69 36.35
CA VAL A 942 12.49 11.09 35.25
C VAL A 942 11.10 11.47 35.73
N LYS A 943 10.86 11.49 37.05
CA LYS A 943 9.53 11.66 37.67
C LYS A 943 8.72 12.86 37.18
N ASP A 944 9.40 13.97 36.87
CA ASP A 944 8.77 15.22 36.45
C ASP A 944 8.42 15.23 34.94
N THR A 945 8.84 14.22 34.16
CA THR A 945 8.68 14.19 32.69
C THR A 945 8.16 12.87 32.11
N VAL A 946 8.28 11.75 32.81
CA VAL A 946 7.90 10.42 32.29
C VAL A 946 6.38 10.28 32.14
N VAL A 947 5.92 9.47 31.19
CA VAL A 947 4.54 8.96 31.14
C VAL A 947 4.50 7.43 31.06
N VAL A 948 3.40 6.83 31.51
CA VAL A 948 3.12 5.40 31.39
C VAL A 948 1.76 5.10 30.75
N ASN A 949 1.68 3.98 30.03
CA ASN A 949 0.43 3.40 29.57
C ASN A 949 -0.32 2.69 30.71
N ASP A 950 -1.41 1.99 30.40
CA ASP A 950 -2.33 1.33 31.33
C ASP A 950 -2.07 -0.16 31.55
N ARG A 951 -1.17 -0.80 30.80
CA ARG A 951 -0.92 -2.26 30.82
C ARG A 951 0.05 -2.72 31.91
N TRP A 952 -0.23 -2.37 33.17
CA TRP A 952 0.59 -2.67 34.35
C TRP A 952 0.24 -3.99 35.06
N GLY A 953 -0.68 -4.77 34.50
CA GLY A 953 -1.07 -6.11 34.95
C GLY A 953 -2.49 -6.44 34.53
N GLU A 954 -2.87 -7.71 34.65
CA GLU A 954 -4.21 -8.17 34.30
C GLU A 954 -5.27 -7.39 35.11
N GLY A 955 -6.09 -6.62 34.40
CA GLY A 955 -7.16 -5.78 34.96
C GLY A 955 -6.85 -4.29 35.13
N SER A 956 -5.66 -3.78 34.76
CA SER A 956 -5.36 -2.33 34.84
C SER A 956 -5.77 -1.50 33.60
N ASP A 957 -5.99 -2.16 32.45
CA ASP A 957 -6.34 -1.53 31.17
C ASP A 957 -7.57 -0.63 31.29
N GLY A 958 -7.48 0.62 30.82
CA GLY A 958 -8.55 1.61 30.93
C GLY A 958 -8.90 2.07 32.37
N HIS A 959 -8.12 1.68 33.38
CA HIS A 959 -8.36 2.03 34.79
C HIS A 959 -7.23 2.83 35.44
N HIS A 960 -5.97 2.62 35.05
CA HIS A 960 -4.78 3.19 35.69
C HIS A 960 -3.73 3.66 34.67
N GLY A 961 -2.77 4.49 35.10
CA GLY A 961 -1.68 5.00 34.23
C GLY A 961 -1.95 6.39 33.63
N ASP A 962 -0.93 7.04 33.07
CA ASP A 962 -1.06 8.42 32.56
C ASP A 962 -1.90 8.48 31.26
N PHE A 963 -1.89 7.41 30.45
CA PHE A 963 -2.73 7.29 29.26
C PHE A 963 -3.19 5.85 29.02
N TYR A 964 -4.37 5.71 28.40
CA TYR A 964 -5.00 4.41 28.15
C TYR A 964 -4.71 3.86 26.75
N ASN A 965 -4.73 2.54 26.60
CA ASN A 965 -4.64 1.83 25.33
C ASN A 965 -5.71 0.72 25.25
N PHE A 966 -6.92 1.11 24.84
CA PHE A 966 -8.12 0.26 24.83
C PHE A 966 -7.95 -1.12 24.20
N ASN A 967 -7.22 -1.21 23.09
CA ASN A 967 -6.78 -2.46 22.44
C ASN A 967 -5.75 -2.13 21.34
N ASP A 968 -4.99 -3.12 20.92
CA ASP A 968 -4.20 -3.09 19.68
C ASP A 968 -5.08 -2.64 18.50
N ARG A 969 -4.65 -1.59 17.77
CA ARG A 969 -5.26 -1.14 16.51
C ARG A 969 -6.73 -0.69 16.65
N PHE A 970 -7.20 -0.38 17.86
CA PHE A 970 -8.55 0.12 18.11
C PHE A 970 -8.59 1.64 18.29
N ASN A 971 -9.45 2.28 17.51
CA ASN A 971 -9.81 3.68 17.66
C ASN A 971 -11.30 3.77 18.07
N PRO A 972 -11.65 4.45 19.18
CA PRO A 972 -13.03 4.53 19.66
C PRO A 972 -13.95 5.35 18.75
N GLY A 973 -13.41 6.21 17.87
CA GLY A 973 -14.20 7.06 16.97
C GLY A 973 -15.06 8.13 17.65
N VAL A 974 -14.93 8.28 18.97
CA VAL A 974 -15.65 9.24 19.83
C VAL A 974 -14.68 9.85 20.84
N LEU A 975 -15.01 11.05 21.35
CA LEU A 975 -14.20 11.73 22.36
C LEU A 975 -14.10 10.93 23.67
N VAL A 976 -12.87 10.66 24.09
CA VAL A 976 -12.55 10.04 25.38
C VAL A 976 -12.15 11.13 26.39
N PRO A 977 -12.70 11.16 27.62
CA PRO A 977 -12.31 12.16 28.63
C PRO A 977 -10.91 11.98 29.23
N HIS A 978 -10.39 10.75 29.28
CA HIS A 978 -9.03 10.45 29.70
C HIS A 978 -8.06 10.49 28.51
N LYS A 979 -6.77 10.75 28.73
CA LYS A 979 -5.78 10.65 27.67
C LYS A 979 -5.62 9.19 27.24
N TRP A 980 -5.45 8.96 25.95
CA TRP A 980 -5.27 7.64 25.36
C TRP A 980 -4.34 7.67 24.13
N GLU A 981 -3.91 6.50 23.67
CA GLU A 981 -3.01 6.32 22.52
C GLU A 981 -3.53 5.24 21.58
N HIS A 982 -3.72 5.59 20.31
CA HIS A 982 -3.94 4.64 19.21
C HIS A 982 -2.59 4.08 18.76
N ILE A 983 -2.47 2.75 18.70
CA ILE A 983 -1.25 2.06 18.27
C ILE A 983 -1.49 1.27 16.99
N ARG A 984 -0.63 1.46 15.99
CA ARG A 984 -0.81 0.85 14.67
C ARG A 984 0.51 0.45 14.04
N SER A 985 0.71 -0.84 13.78
CA SER A 985 1.81 -1.25 12.90
C SER A 985 1.54 -0.88 11.45
N LEU A 986 2.59 -0.48 10.74
CA LEU A 986 2.57 -0.28 9.29
C LEU A 986 2.39 -1.59 8.50
N THR A 987 2.29 -2.76 9.17
CA THR A 987 1.90 -4.04 8.56
C THR A 987 0.86 -4.80 9.41
N GLY A 988 0.58 -6.06 9.06
CA GLY A 988 -0.19 -6.98 9.90
C GLY A 988 0.52 -7.47 11.17
N SER A 989 1.85 -7.38 11.24
CA SER A 989 2.72 -7.84 12.34
C SER A 989 3.37 -6.65 13.07
N TRP A 990 3.74 -6.78 14.34
CA TRP A 990 4.56 -5.77 15.02
C TRP A 990 6.05 -5.95 14.65
N GLY A 991 6.57 -7.18 14.72
CA GLY A 991 7.93 -7.53 14.31
C GLY A 991 8.13 -7.61 12.79
N TYR A 992 9.40 -7.72 12.35
CA TYR A 992 9.74 -7.80 10.93
C TYR A 992 9.33 -9.16 10.31
N VAL A 993 8.59 -9.12 9.20
CA VAL A 993 8.22 -10.31 8.41
C VAL A 993 8.77 -10.16 6.98
N ARG A 994 9.64 -11.08 6.55
CA ARG A 994 10.48 -10.89 5.35
C ARG A 994 9.82 -11.21 4.02
N ASN A 995 8.68 -11.90 4.06
CA ASN A 995 7.88 -12.36 2.91
C ASN A 995 6.51 -11.64 2.80
N LEU A 996 6.43 -10.37 3.21
CA LEU A 996 5.25 -9.52 2.96
C LEU A 996 5.33 -8.82 1.61
N HIS A 997 4.16 -8.61 0.99
CA HIS A 997 3.94 -7.89 -0.27
C HIS A 997 3.41 -6.49 0.00
N ILE A 998 3.45 -5.60 -0.99
CA ILE A 998 3.10 -4.18 -0.78
C ILE A 998 1.68 -3.98 -0.23
N ASP A 999 0.73 -4.83 -0.63
CA ASP A 999 -0.67 -4.83 -0.13
C ASP A 999 -0.80 -5.12 1.38
N ALA A 1000 0.25 -5.65 2.01
CA ALA A 1000 0.30 -5.88 3.46
C ALA A 1000 0.88 -4.68 4.25
N TYR A 1001 1.24 -3.59 3.56
CA TYR A 1001 1.73 -2.34 4.15
C TYR A 1001 0.64 -1.27 4.14
N LEU A 1002 0.56 -0.50 5.23
CA LEU A 1002 -0.41 0.58 5.39
C LEU A 1002 -0.22 1.68 4.34
N LYS A 1003 -1.29 2.13 3.69
CA LYS A 1003 -1.26 3.21 2.69
C LYS A 1003 -1.11 4.59 3.38
N PRO A 1004 -0.56 5.61 2.68
CA PRO A 1004 -0.48 6.96 3.22
C PRO A 1004 -1.81 7.56 3.72
N LEU A 1005 -2.93 7.35 3.01
CA LEU A 1005 -4.25 7.79 3.51
C LEU A 1005 -4.63 7.08 4.81
N GLU A 1006 -4.43 5.77 4.88
CA GLU A 1006 -4.84 4.95 6.02
C GLU A 1006 -4.07 5.41 7.28
N MET A 1007 -2.78 5.72 7.13
CA MET A 1007 -1.99 6.39 8.17
C MET A 1007 -2.58 7.76 8.56
N ILE A 1008 -2.76 8.66 7.60
CA ILE A 1008 -3.25 10.03 7.84
C ILE A 1008 -4.65 10.01 8.49
N THR A 1009 -5.54 9.12 8.02
CA THR A 1009 -6.91 8.91 8.52
C THR A 1009 -6.91 8.39 9.94
N GLU A 1010 -6.22 7.27 10.23
CA GLU A 1010 -6.17 6.71 11.59
C GLU A 1010 -5.58 7.71 12.59
N MET A 1011 -4.58 8.50 12.18
CA MET A 1011 -3.99 9.57 12.97
C MET A 1011 -4.98 10.72 13.27
N ILE A 1012 -5.62 11.29 12.25
CA ILE A 1012 -6.57 12.41 12.42
C ILE A 1012 -7.77 11.97 13.27
N MET A 1013 -8.29 10.76 13.03
CA MET A 1013 -9.38 10.18 13.82
C MET A 1013 -9.01 10.08 15.30
N ALA A 1014 -7.80 9.58 15.62
CA ALA A 1014 -7.35 9.46 17.00
C ALA A 1014 -7.25 10.83 17.68
N ILE A 1015 -6.59 11.80 17.04
CA ILE A 1015 -6.31 13.13 17.61
C ILE A 1015 -7.59 13.94 17.80
N SER A 1016 -8.51 13.91 16.83
CA SER A 1016 -9.83 14.56 16.94
C SER A 1016 -10.69 13.98 18.08
N CYS A 1017 -10.38 12.75 18.51
CA CYS A 1017 -11.02 12.03 19.62
C CYS A 1017 -10.19 12.06 20.94
N GLY A 1018 -9.14 12.86 21.00
CA GLY A 1018 -8.31 13.10 22.21
C GLY A 1018 -7.05 12.25 22.31
N GLY A 1019 -6.86 11.30 21.39
CA GLY A 1019 -5.74 10.37 21.41
C GLY A 1019 -4.41 10.99 21.00
N ASN A 1020 -3.35 10.24 21.23
CA ASN A 1020 -2.15 10.29 20.37
C ASN A 1020 -2.23 9.16 19.32
N MET A 1021 -1.36 9.20 18.32
CA MET A 1021 -1.15 8.15 17.33
C MET A 1021 0.30 7.70 17.32
N MET A 1022 0.55 6.40 17.47
CA MET A 1022 1.88 5.83 17.43
C MET A 1022 2.00 4.72 16.37
N PHE A 1023 2.86 4.96 15.36
CA PHE A 1023 3.10 4.04 14.25
C PHE A 1023 4.25 3.08 14.54
N ASN A 1024 4.00 1.77 14.47
CA ASN A 1024 5.04 0.77 14.63
C ASN A 1024 5.70 0.35 13.31
N ILE A 1025 7.02 0.18 13.36
CA ILE A 1025 7.79 -0.56 12.34
C ILE A 1025 8.59 -1.70 12.98
N GLY A 1026 8.83 -2.77 12.21
CA GLY A 1026 9.67 -3.90 12.59
C GLY A 1026 11.01 -3.90 11.83
N PRO A 1027 12.15 -3.55 12.46
CA PRO A 1027 13.47 -3.54 11.80
C PRO A 1027 14.04 -4.94 11.56
N THR A 1028 14.93 -5.05 10.56
CA THR A 1028 15.60 -6.31 10.18
C THR A 1028 16.61 -6.79 11.23
N LYS A 1029 16.99 -8.08 11.25
CA LYS A 1029 18.06 -8.58 12.13
C LYS A 1029 19.42 -7.90 11.90
N GLU A 1030 19.64 -7.37 10.70
CA GLU A 1030 20.80 -6.56 10.34
C GLU A 1030 20.74 -5.12 10.86
N GLY A 1031 19.60 -4.66 11.41
CA GLY A 1031 19.46 -3.31 11.94
C GLY A 1031 19.11 -2.23 10.90
N THR A 1032 18.50 -2.63 9.78
CA THR A 1032 17.95 -1.68 8.79
C THR A 1032 16.46 -1.43 9.00
N ILE A 1033 16.07 -0.16 8.88
CA ILE A 1033 14.70 0.21 8.48
C ILE A 1033 14.61 -0.11 6.98
N ILE A 1034 13.62 -0.89 6.56
CA ILE A 1034 13.47 -1.21 5.14
C ILE A 1034 12.95 0.02 4.35
N PRO A 1035 13.34 0.21 3.08
CA PRO A 1035 13.01 1.43 2.32
C PRO A 1035 11.53 1.81 2.28
N VAL A 1036 10.60 0.85 2.24
CA VAL A 1036 9.15 1.13 2.28
C VAL A 1036 8.68 1.71 3.62
N PHE A 1037 9.27 1.29 4.75
CA PHE A 1037 8.99 1.92 6.04
C PHE A 1037 9.57 3.33 6.11
N GLU A 1038 10.81 3.52 5.64
CA GLU A 1038 11.41 4.85 5.55
C GLU A 1038 10.56 5.80 4.67
N GLU A 1039 10.01 5.30 3.57
CA GLU A 1039 9.13 6.06 2.69
C GLU A 1039 7.80 6.44 3.35
N ARG A 1040 7.05 5.46 3.86
CA ARG A 1040 5.75 5.72 4.50
C ARG A 1040 5.90 6.67 5.70
N LEU A 1041 7.01 6.56 6.44
CA LEU A 1041 7.34 7.48 7.53
C LEU A 1041 7.73 8.88 7.03
N ARG A 1042 8.64 9.03 6.07
CA ARG A 1042 9.01 10.36 5.54
C ARG A 1042 7.80 11.07 4.92
N GLY A 1043 6.96 10.36 4.16
CA GLY A 1043 5.75 10.91 3.55
C GLY A 1043 4.70 11.41 4.55
N LEU A 1044 4.52 10.73 5.68
CA LEU A 1044 3.71 11.24 6.80
C LEU A 1044 4.27 12.58 7.33
N GLY A 1045 5.60 12.70 7.40
CA GLY A 1045 6.28 13.90 7.84
C GLY A 1045 6.35 15.03 6.82
N ASP A 1046 6.25 14.74 5.53
CA ASP A 1046 6.01 15.72 4.47
C ASP A 1046 4.61 16.31 4.62
N TRP A 1047 3.58 15.48 4.83
CA TRP A 1047 2.22 15.93 5.11
C TRP A 1047 2.12 16.76 6.41
N LEU A 1048 2.76 16.29 7.49
CA LEU A 1048 2.82 17.00 8.78
C LEU A 1048 3.65 18.29 8.74
N ARG A 1049 4.48 18.51 7.72
CA ARG A 1049 5.21 19.78 7.51
C ARG A 1049 4.27 20.92 7.10
N VAL A 1050 3.22 20.59 6.36
CA VAL A 1050 2.17 21.53 5.93
C VAL A 1050 1.03 21.58 6.93
N ASN A 1051 0.47 20.41 7.29
CA ASN A 1051 -0.75 20.31 8.08
C ASN A 1051 -0.51 20.28 9.61
N GLY A 1052 0.75 20.27 10.06
CA GLY A 1052 1.13 20.09 11.46
C GLY A 1052 0.60 21.14 12.46
N GLU A 1053 0.22 22.33 11.99
CA GLU A 1053 -0.41 23.37 12.84
C GLU A 1053 -1.74 22.88 13.46
N ALA A 1054 -2.51 22.10 12.69
CA ALA A 1054 -3.77 21.50 13.14
C ALA A 1054 -3.57 20.27 14.04
N ILE A 1055 -2.34 19.77 14.16
CA ILE A 1055 -2.00 18.54 14.84
C ILE A 1055 -1.34 18.84 16.20
N TYR A 1056 -0.12 19.38 16.21
CA TYR A 1056 0.67 19.50 17.44
C TYR A 1056 0.09 20.54 18.40
N SER A 1057 -0.02 20.21 19.69
CA SER A 1057 -0.73 21.00 20.71
C SER A 1057 -2.16 21.42 20.32
N SER A 1058 -2.85 20.63 19.49
CA SER A 1058 -4.30 20.77 19.26
C SER A 1058 -5.11 19.98 20.30
N HIS A 1059 -6.40 20.26 20.40
CA HIS A 1059 -7.34 19.49 21.24
C HIS A 1059 -8.61 19.12 20.45
N PRO A 1060 -9.36 18.11 20.89
CA PRO A 1060 -10.67 17.75 20.34
C PRO A 1060 -11.62 18.94 20.31
N TRP A 1061 -12.21 19.22 19.15
CA TRP A 1061 -13.25 20.25 19.06
C TRP A 1061 -14.60 19.74 19.58
N THR A 1062 -15.59 20.64 19.71
CA THR A 1062 -16.95 20.30 20.19
C THR A 1062 -17.70 19.34 19.26
N HIS A 1063 -17.19 19.13 18.04
CA HIS A 1063 -17.58 18.07 17.12
C HIS A 1063 -16.30 17.36 16.66
N GLN A 1064 -16.25 16.03 16.72
CA GLN A 1064 -15.08 15.23 16.27
C GLN A 1064 -15.00 15.17 14.74
N ASN A 1065 -16.14 15.01 14.09
CA ASN A 1065 -16.32 14.93 12.64
C ASN A 1065 -17.56 15.70 12.21
N ASP A 1066 -17.60 16.04 10.91
CA ASP A 1066 -18.68 16.86 10.38
C ASP A 1066 -20.01 16.12 10.26
N THR A 1067 -21.09 16.90 10.35
CA THR A 1067 -22.44 16.39 10.11
C THR A 1067 -22.72 16.17 8.63
N THR A 1068 -22.25 17.03 7.73
CA THR A 1068 -22.68 17.03 6.31
C THR A 1068 -21.67 16.36 5.38
N THR A 1069 -20.37 16.68 5.48
CA THR A 1069 -19.37 16.02 4.62
C THR A 1069 -18.66 14.87 5.34
N LYS A 1070 -18.83 13.64 4.81
CA LYS A 1070 -18.10 12.45 5.27
C LYS A 1070 -16.58 12.62 5.07
N GLY A 1071 -15.80 12.20 6.06
CA GLY A 1071 -14.34 12.32 6.01
C GLY A 1071 -13.81 13.70 6.38
N VAL A 1072 -14.64 14.62 6.88
CA VAL A 1072 -14.16 15.85 7.53
C VAL A 1072 -14.07 15.62 9.03
N TRP A 1073 -12.89 15.88 9.60
CA TRP A 1073 -12.58 15.75 11.02
C TRP A 1073 -12.06 17.07 11.59
N TYR A 1074 -12.28 17.31 12.88
CA TYR A 1074 -11.96 18.59 13.52
C TYR A 1074 -11.03 18.49 14.72
N THR A 1075 -10.06 19.41 14.75
CA THR A 1075 -9.31 19.78 15.95
C THR A 1075 -9.46 21.29 16.18
N HIS A 1076 -9.07 21.77 17.36
CA HIS A 1076 -8.89 23.20 17.59
C HIS A 1076 -7.57 23.49 18.31
N LYS A 1077 -7.05 24.70 18.11
CA LYS A 1077 -5.88 25.24 18.80
C LYS A 1077 -6.08 26.74 19.00
N ASP A 1078 -5.89 27.20 20.23
CA ASP A 1078 -6.26 28.56 20.65
C ASP A 1078 -7.69 28.92 20.24
N LYS A 1079 -7.85 29.90 19.33
CA LYS A 1079 -9.12 30.38 18.75
C LYS A 1079 -9.38 29.84 17.34
N ALA A 1080 -8.48 29.04 16.79
CA ALA A 1080 -8.58 28.46 15.47
C ALA A 1080 -9.20 27.06 15.55
N VAL A 1081 -10.16 26.78 14.67
CA VAL A 1081 -10.68 25.44 14.43
C VAL A 1081 -10.17 25.00 13.07
N TYR A 1082 -9.74 23.74 12.99
CA TYR A 1082 -9.17 23.12 11.81
C TYR A 1082 -10.11 22.02 11.33
N ALA A 1083 -10.49 22.08 10.07
CA ALA A 1083 -11.29 21.08 9.38
C ALA A 1083 -10.36 20.32 8.42
N THR A 1084 -9.94 19.12 8.78
CA THR A 1084 -9.13 18.28 7.88
C THR A 1084 -10.06 17.41 7.04
N VAL A 1085 -10.02 17.64 5.73
CA VAL A 1085 -10.87 17.00 4.72
C VAL A 1085 -10.09 15.85 4.10
N LEU A 1086 -10.47 14.60 4.38
CA LEU A 1086 -9.72 13.39 3.99
C LEU A 1086 -9.76 13.05 2.48
N PHE A 1087 -10.67 13.67 1.71
CA PHE A 1087 -10.89 13.39 0.29
C PHE A 1087 -11.12 14.71 -0.45
N TRP A 1088 -10.50 14.90 -1.61
CA TRP A 1088 -10.70 16.13 -2.38
C TRP A 1088 -12.13 16.14 -2.98
N PRO A 1089 -12.92 17.22 -2.83
CA PRO A 1089 -14.28 17.26 -3.35
C PRO A 1089 -14.32 17.40 -4.88
N ASN A 1090 -15.08 16.52 -5.55
CA ASN A 1090 -15.15 16.43 -7.03
C ASN A 1090 -15.56 17.73 -7.75
N ASN A 1091 -16.26 18.64 -7.07
CA ASN A 1091 -16.67 19.96 -7.59
C ASN A 1091 -15.84 21.13 -7.01
N ASN A 1092 -14.79 20.84 -6.24
CA ASN A 1092 -13.99 21.78 -5.46
C ASN A 1092 -14.77 22.53 -4.36
N GLU A 1093 -15.96 22.06 -3.93
CA GLU A 1093 -16.66 22.61 -2.75
C GLU A 1093 -16.85 21.58 -1.63
N VAL A 1094 -16.64 21.99 -0.38
CA VAL A 1094 -16.97 21.20 0.82
C VAL A 1094 -18.04 21.90 1.65
N GLU A 1095 -19.04 21.16 2.14
CA GLU A 1095 -20.04 21.67 3.09
C GLU A 1095 -19.68 21.26 4.52
N LEU A 1096 -19.41 22.25 5.35
CA LEU A 1096 -19.06 22.12 6.77
C LEU A 1096 -20.31 22.38 7.61
N GLY A 1097 -21.12 21.33 7.83
CA GLY A 1097 -22.39 21.43 8.54
C GLY A 1097 -22.24 21.84 10.02
N SER A 1098 -21.11 21.48 10.64
CA SER A 1098 -20.77 21.86 12.01
C SER A 1098 -20.32 23.32 12.15
N VAL A 1099 -20.06 24.02 11.04
CA VAL A 1099 -19.47 25.37 11.03
C VAL A 1099 -20.50 26.39 10.57
N ALA A 1100 -21.11 27.10 11.52
CA ALA A 1100 -22.09 28.15 11.20
C ALA A 1100 -21.43 29.31 10.43
N HIS A 1101 -21.92 29.61 9.22
CA HIS A 1101 -21.38 30.63 8.31
C HIS A 1101 -21.40 32.02 8.95
N ASN A 1102 -22.45 32.35 9.71
CA ASN A 1102 -22.51 33.58 10.49
C ASN A 1102 -21.29 33.77 11.42
N SER A 1103 -20.66 32.70 11.88
CA SER A 1103 -19.60 32.72 12.90
C SER A 1103 -18.20 32.86 12.30
N VAL A 1104 -18.03 32.53 11.02
CA VAL A 1104 -16.75 32.59 10.28
C VAL A 1104 -16.37 34.04 9.97
N ASN A 1105 -15.10 34.41 10.20
CA ASN A 1105 -14.51 35.66 9.69
C ASN A 1105 -13.71 35.45 8.40
N ASN A 1106 -12.93 34.38 8.38
CA ASN A 1106 -12.00 34.06 7.30
C ASN A 1106 -11.80 32.54 7.27
N ILE A 1107 -11.44 32.03 6.10
CA ILE A 1107 -11.11 30.63 5.86
C ILE A 1107 -9.81 30.58 5.07
N GLN A 1108 -8.86 29.75 5.50
CA GLN A 1108 -7.58 29.56 4.83
C GLN A 1108 -7.26 28.08 4.74
N MET A 1109 -6.53 27.66 3.70
CA MET A 1109 -6.01 26.30 3.59
C MET A 1109 -4.54 26.29 4.02
N LEU A 1110 -4.13 25.31 4.82
CA LEU A 1110 -2.72 25.18 5.22
C LEU A 1110 -1.87 24.83 3.99
N GLY A 1111 -0.76 25.55 3.80
CA GLY A 1111 0.04 25.46 2.57
C GLY A 1111 -0.66 26.06 1.34
N VAL A 1112 -1.49 27.10 1.50
CA VAL A 1112 -1.95 27.94 0.39
C VAL A 1112 -1.96 29.41 0.80
N ASP A 1113 -1.28 30.25 0.01
CA ASP A 1113 -1.32 31.71 0.14
C ASP A 1113 -2.74 32.27 -0.09
N GLY A 1114 -3.28 32.98 0.90
CA GLY A 1114 -4.52 33.76 0.80
C GLY A 1114 -5.69 33.21 1.62
N ASN A 1115 -6.91 33.48 1.12
CA ASN A 1115 -8.19 33.17 1.77
C ASN A 1115 -9.09 32.40 0.80
N LEU A 1116 -9.82 31.41 1.28
CA LEU A 1116 -10.78 30.64 0.48
C LEU A 1116 -12.12 31.36 0.36
N ASN A 1117 -12.70 31.27 -0.84
CA ASN A 1117 -14.08 31.68 -1.09
C ASN A 1117 -15.02 30.80 -0.27
N HIS A 1118 -16.00 31.41 0.39
CA HIS A 1118 -16.96 30.68 1.21
C HIS A 1118 -18.31 31.41 1.26
N ARG A 1119 -19.37 30.62 1.42
CA ARG A 1119 -20.76 31.07 1.30
C ARG A 1119 -21.67 30.31 2.27
N ALA A 1120 -22.85 30.85 2.54
CA ALA A 1120 -23.87 30.13 3.29
C ALA A 1120 -24.39 28.92 2.49
N GLY A 1121 -24.50 27.78 3.17
CA GLY A 1121 -25.26 26.62 2.75
C GLY A 1121 -26.70 26.64 3.27
N GLY A 1122 -27.41 25.52 3.12
CA GLY A 1122 -28.71 25.36 3.77
C GLY A 1122 -28.56 25.30 5.29
N GLY A 1123 -29.42 25.98 6.04
CA GLY A 1123 -29.38 25.91 7.51
C GLY A 1123 -28.24 26.70 8.18
N ASP A 1124 -27.64 27.69 7.48
CA ASP A 1124 -26.50 28.49 7.96
C ASP A 1124 -25.19 27.69 8.12
N HIS A 1125 -25.08 26.51 7.49
CA HIS A 1125 -23.80 25.81 7.30
C HIS A 1125 -22.82 26.65 6.45
N THR A 1126 -21.52 26.36 6.55
CA THR A 1126 -20.50 26.99 5.69
C THR A 1126 -20.16 26.08 4.52
N ILE A 1127 -20.32 26.57 3.29
CA ILE A 1127 -19.73 25.94 2.10
C ILE A 1127 -18.44 26.67 1.74
N VAL A 1128 -17.36 25.92 1.52
CA VAL A 1128 -16.02 26.44 1.18
C VAL A 1128 -15.63 25.96 -0.20
N THR A 1129 -15.18 26.86 -1.06
CA THR A 1129 -14.60 26.53 -2.36
C THR A 1129 -13.08 26.40 -2.23
N PHE A 1130 -12.55 25.21 -2.47
CA PHE A 1130 -11.12 24.95 -2.59
C PHE A 1130 -10.53 25.65 -3.84
N PRO A 1131 -9.24 26.02 -3.81
CA PRO A 1131 -8.53 26.47 -5.01
C PRO A 1131 -8.21 25.25 -5.89
N HIS A 1132 -8.15 25.42 -7.20
CA HIS A 1132 -7.70 24.34 -8.10
C HIS A 1132 -6.20 24.06 -7.89
N ILE A 1133 -5.90 23.10 -7.02
CA ILE A 1133 -4.56 22.50 -6.92
C ILE A 1133 -4.53 21.32 -7.89
N ALA A 1134 -3.52 21.32 -8.74
CA ALA A 1134 -3.26 20.23 -9.67
C ALA A 1134 -1.91 19.61 -9.34
N TYR A 1135 -1.87 18.29 -9.37
CA TYR A 1135 -0.84 17.49 -8.72
C TYR A 1135 0.35 17.24 -9.65
N ASP A 1136 1.56 17.19 -9.09
CA ASP A 1136 2.82 16.98 -9.82
C ASP A 1136 3.05 15.50 -10.15
N MET A 1137 2.04 14.91 -10.80
CA MET A 1137 2.19 13.68 -11.56
C MET A 1137 2.71 13.98 -12.96
N VAL A 1138 3.23 12.96 -13.64
CA VAL A 1138 3.45 13.04 -15.08
C VAL A 1138 2.08 12.95 -15.76
N HIS A 1139 1.65 13.99 -16.48
CA HIS A 1139 0.36 14.03 -17.18
C HIS A 1139 0.56 13.81 -18.69
N VAL A 1140 -0.49 13.42 -19.41
CA VAL A 1140 -0.41 13.24 -20.87
C VAL A 1140 -1.57 13.92 -21.59
N LEU A 1141 -1.24 14.85 -22.49
CA LEU A 1141 -2.22 15.56 -23.32
C LEU A 1141 -2.27 15.00 -24.74
N SER A 1142 -3.47 14.71 -25.24
CA SER A 1142 -3.79 14.25 -26.60
C SER A 1142 -4.04 15.45 -27.54
N ALA A 1143 -3.56 15.38 -28.79
CA ALA A 1143 -3.84 16.38 -29.83
C ALA A 1143 -3.84 15.79 -31.27
N PRO A 1144 -5.00 15.66 -31.95
CA PRO A 1144 -5.08 15.21 -33.35
C PRO A 1144 -4.72 16.31 -34.37
N ASN A 1145 -4.05 15.93 -35.47
CA ASN A 1145 -3.51 16.89 -36.46
C ASN A 1145 -4.36 17.08 -37.73
N ALA A 1146 -4.58 18.36 -38.10
CA ALA A 1146 -4.99 18.83 -39.43
C ALA A 1146 -3.81 19.47 -40.21
N THR A 1147 -3.94 19.71 -41.53
CA THR A 1147 -2.77 19.72 -42.44
C THR A 1147 -2.32 21.05 -43.07
N LYS A 1148 -1.11 21.50 -42.67
CA LYS A 1148 0.02 22.01 -43.54
C LYS A 1148 -0.05 23.45 -44.15
N PRO A 1149 1.07 24.08 -44.61
CA PRO A 1149 1.90 24.99 -43.77
C PRO A 1149 2.44 26.31 -44.43
N GLY A 1150 3.17 27.17 -43.69
CA GLY A 1150 3.99 28.27 -44.28
C GLY A 1150 4.98 29.03 -43.35
N ALA A 1151 6.24 29.22 -43.82
CA ALA A 1151 7.34 30.17 -43.45
C ALA A 1151 7.38 30.88 -42.05
N ARG A 1152 8.38 30.68 -41.16
CA ARG A 1152 9.84 31.10 -41.14
C ARG A 1152 10.16 32.53 -40.59
N TYR A 1153 10.74 32.65 -39.37
CA TYR A 1153 12.11 33.17 -39.08
C TYR A 1153 12.49 32.98 -37.57
N ASP A 1154 13.72 33.34 -37.18
CA ASP A 1154 14.46 32.99 -35.92
C ASP A 1154 15.67 33.97 -35.73
N PRO A 1155 16.53 34.03 -34.67
CA PRO A 1155 16.48 33.66 -33.24
C PRO A 1155 16.72 34.89 -32.29
N THR A 1156 16.92 34.69 -30.96
CA THR A 1156 18.21 34.93 -30.23
C THR A 1156 18.17 35.01 -28.67
N TRP A 1157 18.85 34.06 -28.00
CA TRP A 1157 19.61 34.09 -26.70
C TRP A 1157 19.10 34.82 -25.41
N ALA A 1158 19.40 34.41 -24.16
CA ALA A 1158 19.87 33.15 -23.53
C ALA A 1158 19.99 33.27 -21.98
N SER A 1159 20.36 32.14 -21.32
CA SER A 1159 20.94 32.02 -19.94
C SER A 1159 19.97 32.07 -18.73
N ILE A 1160 20.24 31.43 -17.57
CA ILE A 1160 21.02 30.22 -17.24
C ILE A 1160 20.44 29.55 -15.97
N ASP A 1161 20.66 28.25 -15.84
CA ASP A 1161 20.06 27.31 -14.87
C ASP A 1161 20.55 27.42 -13.40
N LYS A 1162 19.76 26.87 -12.47
CA LYS A 1162 20.11 26.34 -11.12
C LYS A 1162 18.87 25.75 -10.41
N ARG A 1163 18.65 24.43 -10.48
CA ARG A 1163 17.68 23.69 -9.63
C ARG A 1163 18.28 22.39 -9.04
N PRO A 1164 17.93 22.00 -7.79
CA PRO A 1164 18.33 20.74 -7.16
C PRO A 1164 17.38 19.57 -7.49
N ILE A 1165 17.62 18.41 -6.87
CA ILE A 1165 17.08 17.08 -7.22
C ILE A 1165 15.63 16.87 -6.70
N PRO A 1166 14.65 16.48 -7.54
CA PRO A 1166 13.27 16.22 -7.13
C PRO A 1166 12.97 14.75 -6.82
N GLY A 1167 11.97 14.54 -5.96
CA GLY A 1167 11.44 13.26 -5.51
C GLY A 1167 10.78 13.43 -4.14
N TRP A 1168 9.46 13.19 -4.04
CA TRP A 1168 8.58 13.69 -2.96
C TRP A 1168 8.47 15.22 -2.85
N TYR A 1169 9.12 15.98 -3.74
CA TYR A 1169 9.08 17.44 -3.80
C TYR A 1169 8.83 17.92 -5.23
N ASP A 1170 7.63 18.44 -5.48
CA ASP A 1170 7.41 19.68 -6.24
C ASP A 1170 6.20 20.46 -5.67
N GLU A 1171 5.16 19.76 -5.17
CA GLU A 1171 3.94 20.36 -4.58
C GLU A 1171 4.15 21.21 -3.32
N ALA A 1172 5.23 21.02 -2.55
CA ALA A 1172 5.56 21.83 -1.37
C ALA A 1172 6.15 23.21 -1.73
N LYS A 1173 5.45 23.91 -2.64
CA LYS A 1173 5.72 25.27 -3.13
C LYS A 1173 4.44 26.09 -3.35
N ILE A 1174 3.42 25.82 -2.53
CA ILE A 1174 2.42 26.79 -2.05
C ILE A 1174 2.47 26.80 -0.51
#